data_AF-A0A7X6ZLD4-F1
#
_entry.id   AF-A0A7X6ZLD4-F1
#
_cell.length_a   1.000
_cell.length_b   1.000
_cell.length_c   1.000
_cell.angle_alpha   90.00
_cell.angle_beta   90.00
_cell.angle_gamma   90.00
#
_symmetry.space_group_name_H-M   'P 1'
#
loop_
_entity.id
_entity.type
_entity.pdbx_description
1 polymer ?
#
loop_
_entity_poly.entity_id
_entity_poly.type
_entity_poly.pdbx_seq_one_letter_code
_entity_poly.pdbx_strand_id
1 'polypeptide(L)'
;MFNNFRILFLLLLSANILFAQDSTQVESADTLATAKDDTTLAKAMVAVDSIDAPKAKETVLKDSMLAGLSTITILNKSTLTGVLSKANSPYLIVGVVQVPAGEELVVEEGVEVHFSPQRKSGLQVFGSLKVSGTAAEPVRFSSMSNNPTAGDWDRIQITGNKPSELNFVEISHGDVSLHIENSSLVLNNVKINNSASRAIYARNSQLEINSGEISHNKDLAIHLANSSYFRAQKLNLHHNNTAIAAMDHSFMSLLGSNITDNNNALFLLPQAHYELANNKIEQNKVAVVSPSGFAPEYRKGIKNNGQNLQRIPEAIAQNRFPEVNLYSDFLLYEAVHGGDTVATEEETWNLYGNIGYGGGYSKVITKKNRSGEPQSSLRGIVAPGEKYPNIFAPESFFADAYAYMFLESSAGRSIEFQGEMESNRWNYFRAHPVFARYSSDLQSLTLGDFNASLSPIFVDGFNVLGANYQLDLKVGERSNSFFGLQAFVGESQKPLALDARHPDIFGQYTEEGQAIPQELSAMGSVYLRPLNNTKMQVGALFAERKREDLLVRYDIGKVQTAEPVVDANNYFASLNWHNALESFGVRADMAVGKADTAQALTQKIMDEIFMREGLRTVSLVANPWLEQGSYAIRSASNDQIYEIFNRNISLSKAQDSLIVLMKEVKKKQAAAWKEIEADRTGGVNWSKEHLAARLSLDWKLSWLDLNFYGQYSGLNYMSPGANSLLQNSREYGVLGFLNPWESWQISVDYMALAENASAESSTNFFGLYEGSLLGLDPNEDWEKKHIMDENRLRFSHDFNMNNSFNLSEKLNMDLSYGFFKTSQNQPRTLNITEKFPELILIDPWFAPRKDKKTTKYIIEEKEHELDLDRVNELESVISTHGLDLAQGYREDYHIHRIAAGIQWHKKNFIWRLGAETRLSFESSDFEQKVLYDYDWQDSTLAKLAWFPHGNSWVEYSYPMSLSTVVAGLTNHLSFTPRWRHFDTQGEEEREWNLSNNLELKITPRYTALSDLYWVRSKQKYQQLEEFEHQNLDLSLGLRVNWKWNFYSEFMLVGSRVWHSDNPQNEYRSGLAKISFHHIF
;
A
#
# COMPACT_ATOMS: atom_id res chain seq x y z
N MET A 1 32.13 -3.33 -35.43
CA MET A 1 32.66 -3.52 -34.06
C MET A 1 31.65 -4.37 -33.27
N PHE A 2 31.45 -5.63 -33.69
CA PHE A 2 30.24 -6.43 -33.40
C PHE A 2 30.55 -7.90 -33.02
N ASN A 3 31.74 -8.20 -32.47
CA ASN A 3 32.14 -9.59 -32.16
C ASN A 3 32.55 -9.86 -30.69
N ASN A 4 32.39 -8.90 -29.77
CA ASN A 4 32.79 -9.08 -28.36
C ASN A 4 31.64 -9.28 -27.34
N PHE A 5 30.38 -9.40 -27.78
CA PHE A 5 29.26 -9.68 -26.86
C PHE A 5 28.86 -11.16 -26.76
N ARG A 6 29.49 -12.07 -27.52
CA ARG A 6 29.22 -13.52 -27.43
C ARG A 6 29.93 -14.25 -26.29
N ILE A 7 30.90 -13.63 -25.61
CA ILE A 7 31.66 -14.27 -24.52
C ILE A 7 31.02 -14.01 -23.14
N LEU A 8 30.25 -12.93 -22.98
CA LEU A 8 29.54 -12.65 -21.72
C LEU A 8 28.21 -13.44 -21.60
N PHE A 9 27.63 -13.87 -22.72
CA PHE A 9 26.39 -14.67 -22.73
C PHE A 9 26.63 -16.18 -22.53
N LEU A 10 27.88 -16.66 -22.67
CA LEU A 10 28.25 -18.06 -22.41
C LEU A 10 28.74 -18.31 -20.98
N LEU A 11 29.02 -17.27 -20.20
CA LEU A 11 29.45 -17.38 -18.79
C LEU A 11 28.30 -17.41 -17.77
N LEU A 12 27.06 -17.12 -18.19
CA LEU A 12 25.86 -17.16 -17.34
C LEU A 12 25.00 -18.43 -17.52
N LEU A 13 25.41 -19.39 -18.36
CA LEU A 13 24.69 -20.64 -18.63
C LEU A 13 25.40 -21.91 -18.11
N SER A 14 26.42 -21.79 -17.25
CA SER A 14 27.14 -22.94 -16.68
C SER A 14 27.23 -22.96 -15.15
N ALA A 15 26.21 -22.45 -14.46
CA ALA A 15 25.98 -22.79 -13.05
C ALA A 15 25.01 -23.98 -12.98
N ASN A 16 25.54 -25.19 -13.16
CA ASN A 16 24.81 -26.39 -12.76
C ASN A 16 24.62 -26.34 -11.24
N ILE A 17 23.36 -26.23 -10.82
CA ILE A 17 22.92 -26.58 -9.48
C ILE A 17 23.23 -28.07 -9.30
N LEU A 18 24.24 -28.40 -8.51
CA LEU A 18 24.53 -29.76 -8.09
C LEU A 18 24.26 -29.87 -6.59
N PHE A 19 23.11 -30.45 -6.24
CA PHE A 19 22.94 -31.14 -4.97
C PHE A 19 23.78 -32.43 -5.04
N ALA A 20 24.68 -32.66 -4.09
CA ALA A 20 25.30 -33.97 -3.90
C ALA A 20 25.52 -34.25 -2.40
N GLN A 21 24.95 -35.39 -1.99
CA GLN A 21 25.04 -36.06 -0.69
C GLN A 21 26.47 -36.47 -0.32
N ASP A 22 26.70 -36.60 0.99
CA ASP A 22 27.85 -37.22 1.64
C ASP A 22 28.22 -38.61 1.10
N SER A 23 29.54 -38.86 0.97
CA SER A 23 30.17 -40.12 1.38
C SER A 23 31.72 -40.05 1.37
N THR A 24 32.31 -40.20 2.57
CA THR A 24 33.58 -40.87 2.96
C THR A 24 34.71 -41.16 1.95
N GLN A 25 35.96 -40.84 2.34
CA GLN A 25 37.20 -41.68 2.38
C GLN A 25 38.49 -40.90 2.01
N VAL A 26 39.35 -40.68 3.03
CA VAL A 26 40.79 -40.99 3.18
C VAL A 26 41.78 -40.85 1.98
N GLU A 27 43.00 -40.36 2.35
CA GLU A 27 44.31 -40.39 1.64
C GLU A 27 44.51 -39.41 0.47
N SER A 28 45.65 -38.74 0.23
CA SER A 28 46.97 -38.68 0.84
C SER A 28 47.80 -37.58 0.14
N ALA A 29 48.78 -37.02 0.87
CA ALA A 29 50.13 -36.62 0.43
C ALA A 29 50.37 -35.37 -0.47
N ASP A 30 51.20 -34.49 0.10
CA ASP A 30 52.39 -33.84 -0.50
C ASP A 30 52.18 -32.81 -1.64
N THR A 31 52.73 -31.58 -1.59
CA THR A 31 54.10 -31.21 -1.23
C THR A 31 54.26 -29.67 -1.14
N LEU A 32 55.06 -29.22 -0.16
CA LEU A 32 56.19 -28.24 -0.19
C LEU A 32 56.16 -27.06 -1.18
N ALA A 33 56.60 -25.82 -0.89
CA ALA A 33 57.34 -25.15 0.20
C ALA A 33 57.19 -23.61 -0.04
N THR A 34 57.60 -22.63 0.78
CA THR A 34 58.87 -22.45 1.51
C THR A 34 58.82 -21.16 2.35
N ALA A 35 59.46 -21.20 3.53
CA ALA A 35 60.28 -20.16 4.19
C ALA A 35 59.59 -18.91 4.80
N LYS A 36 59.91 -18.42 6.01
CA LYS A 36 60.99 -18.73 6.97
C LYS A 36 60.81 -17.93 8.29
N ASP A 37 61.24 -18.55 9.40
CA ASP A 37 61.89 -18.01 10.62
C ASP A 37 61.17 -16.92 11.46
N ASP A 38 61.23 -16.87 12.80
CA ASP A 38 62.15 -17.54 13.72
C ASP A 38 61.56 -17.66 15.16
N THR A 39 62.15 -18.63 15.84
CA THR A 39 62.06 -19.18 17.20
C THR A 39 61.82 -18.27 18.41
N THR A 40 61.11 -18.82 19.42
CA THR A 40 61.68 -19.15 20.75
C THR A 40 60.69 -19.91 21.67
N LEU A 41 61.23 -20.86 22.44
CA LEU A 41 60.65 -21.61 23.58
C LEU A 41 59.97 -22.97 23.30
N ALA A 42 60.79 -23.94 22.89
CA ALA A 42 60.62 -25.34 23.28
C ALA A 42 61.86 -25.81 24.04
N LYS A 43 61.74 -26.03 25.35
CA LYS A 43 62.62 -26.89 26.15
C LYS A 43 61.99 -27.16 27.52
N ALA A 44 61.22 -28.24 27.60
CA ALA A 44 61.23 -29.22 28.70
C ALA A 44 59.99 -30.10 28.61
N MET A 45 60.12 -31.24 27.93
CA MET A 45 59.23 -32.38 28.11
C MET A 45 60.08 -33.63 27.93
N VAL A 46 60.34 -34.36 29.01
CA VAL A 46 60.44 -35.83 29.09
C VAL A 46 60.57 -36.23 30.57
N ALA A 47 59.76 -37.24 30.94
CA ALA A 47 59.74 -38.07 32.13
C ALA A 47 59.10 -37.47 33.39
N VAL A 48 57.91 -37.96 33.77
CA VAL A 48 57.76 -39.12 34.66
C VAL A 48 56.28 -39.53 34.67
N ASP A 49 56.01 -40.79 34.29
CA ASP A 49 54.77 -41.51 34.53
C ASP A 49 54.51 -41.68 36.03
N SER A 50 53.21 -41.78 36.37
CA SER A 50 52.63 -42.22 37.66
C SER A 50 52.63 -41.22 38.82
N ILE A 51 51.52 -40.49 39.02
CA ILE A 51 50.94 -40.20 40.35
C ILE A 51 49.40 -40.11 40.20
N ASP A 52 48.69 -40.87 41.04
CA ASP A 52 47.24 -40.90 41.22
C ASP A 52 46.58 -39.52 41.46
N ALA A 53 45.32 -39.43 41.02
CA ALA A 53 44.43 -38.29 41.15
C ALA A 53 44.27 -37.74 42.59
N PRO A 54 44.17 -36.42 42.80
CA PRO A 54 43.71 -35.89 44.08
C PRO A 54 42.18 -35.74 44.08
N LYS A 55 41.48 -36.80 44.48
CA LYS A 55 40.07 -36.77 44.98
C LYS A 55 39.92 -36.03 46.34
N ALA A 56 40.83 -35.11 46.68
CA ALA A 56 40.98 -34.58 48.04
C ALA A 56 40.66 -33.09 48.23
N LYS A 57 40.23 -32.35 47.19
CA LYS A 57 39.79 -30.94 47.35
C LYS A 57 38.28 -30.74 47.35
N GLU A 58 37.51 -31.74 46.96
CA GLU A 58 36.03 -31.66 46.89
C GLU A 58 35.36 -31.91 48.25
N THR A 59 36.08 -32.51 49.21
CA THR A 59 35.56 -32.82 50.55
C THR A 59 35.75 -31.68 51.55
N VAL A 60 36.73 -30.78 51.34
CA VAL A 60 37.08 -29.73 52.31
C VAL A 60 36.23 -28.45 52.15
N LEU A 61 35.55 -28.26 51.01
CA LEU A 61 34.65 -27.11 50.78
C LEU A 61 33.20 -27.38 51.22
N LYS A 62 32.83 -28.63 51.54
CA LYS A 62 31.49 -28.94 52.06
C LYS A 62 31.32 -28.52 53.53
N ASP A 63 32.37 -28.56 54.35
CA ASP A 63 32.22 -28.43 55.80
C ASP A 63 32.31 -26.99 56.35
N SER A 64 32.71 -25.98 55.56
CA SER A 64 32.83 -24.60 56.06
C SER A 64 31.70 -23.65 55.65
N MET A 65 30.80 -24.05 54.75
CA MET A 65 29.65 -23.23 54.31
C MET A 65 28.29 -23.77 54.77
N LEU A 66 28.22 -25.02 55.28
CA LEU A 66 26.98 -25.70 55.68
C LEU A 66 26.66 -25.61 57.18
N ALA A 67 27.43 -24.85 57.97
CA ALA A 67 27.18 -24.65 59.40
C ALA A 67 26.04 -23.63 59.61
N GLY A 68 24.79 -24.04 59.37
CA GLY A 68 23.61 -23.23 59.74
C GLY A 68 22.26 -23.65 59.17
N LEU A 69 22.19 -24.46 58.11
CA LEU A 69 20.92 -24.82 57.46
C LEU A 69 20.75 -26.33 57.45
N SER A 70 19.80 -26.83 58.25
CA SER A 70 19.34 -28.21 58.13
C SER A 70 18.49 -28.31 56.87
N THR A 71 18.97 -29.10 55.90
CA THR A 71 18.38 -29.46 54.58
C THR A 71 18.26 -28.34 53.54
N ILE A 72 19.32 -28.14 52.72
CA ILE A 72 19.27 -27.41 51.43
C ILE A 72 19.17 -28.41 50.28
N THR A 73 18.29 -28.18 49.31
CA THR A 73 18.17 -29.01 48.10
C THR A 73 19.12 -28.50 46.99
N ILE A 74 20.17 -29.25 46.68
CA ILE A 74 21.16 -28.84 45.66
C ILE A 74 20.66 -29.20 44.26
N LEU A 75 20.57 -28.19 43.39
CA LEU A 75 20.27 -28.30 41.96
C LEU A 75 21.59 -28.25 41.17
N ASN A 76 22.24 -29.41 41.03
CA ASN A 76 23.51 -29.58 40.30
C ASN A 76 23.36 -30.32 38.97
N LYS A 77 22.12 -30.46 38.47
CA LYS A 77 21.83 -31.06 37.16
C LYS A 77 21.99 -30.00 36.07
N SER A 78 22.41 -30.41 34.87
CA SER A 78 22.45 -29.51 33.70
C SER A 78 21.06 -29.02 33.30
N THR A 79 20.01 -29.81 33.56
CA THR A 79 18.62 -29.47 33.25
C THR A 79 17.70 -29.48 34.47
N LEU A 80 16.70 -28.60 34.47
CA LEU A 80 15.70 -28.41 35.52
C LEU A 80 14.29 -28.24 34.93
N THR A 81 13.37 -29.12 35.30
CA THR A 81 11.96 -29.11 34.85
C THR A 81 11.02 -29.47 35.99
N GLY A 82 9.73 -29.17 35.84
CA GLY A 82 8.69 -29.55 36.80
C GLY A 82 8.47 -28.49 37.90
N VAL A 83 8.21 -28.94 39.13
CA VAL A 83 7.78 -28.05 40.23
C VAL A 83 8.83 -27.98 41.34
N LEU A 84 9.28 -26.76 41.67
CA LEU A 84 10.00 -26.46 42.92
C LEU A 84 8.98 -26.22 44.03
N SER A 85 8.79 -27.23 44.87
CA SER A 85 7.85 -27.15 45.99
C SER A 85 8.42 -26.45 47.22
N LYS A 86 7.56 -25.81 48.01
CA LYS A 86 7.93 -25.17 49.28
C LYS A 86 8.52 -26.16 50.30
N ALA A 87 8.06 -27.40 50.29
CA ALA A 87 8.51 -28.44 51.23
C ALA A 87 10.00 -28.79 51.11
N ASN A 88 10.63 -28.55 49.95
CA ASN A 88 12.05 -28.79 49.72
C ASN A 88 12.89 -27.50 49.60
N SER A 89 12.29 -26.36 49.92
CA SER A 89 12.97 -25.06 50.02
C SER A 89 13.85 -25.02 51.28
N PRO A 90 15.06 -24.42 51.25
CA PRO A 90 15.65 -23.66 50.13
C PRO A 90 16.34 -24.56 49.08
N TYR A 91 16.35 -24.08 47.83
CA TYR A 91 17.10 -24.68 46.72
C TYR A 91 18.42 -23.94 46.49
N LEU A 92 19.46 -24.66 46.06
CA LEU A 92 20.76 -24.07 45.70
C LEU A 92 21.14 -24.43 44.25
N ILE A 93 21.23 -23.42 43.39
CA ILE A 93 21.73 -23.54 42.01
C ILE A 93 23.26 -23.42 42.03
N VAL A 94 23.94 -24.42 41.46
CA VAL A 94 25.41 -24.48 41.36
C VAL A 94 25.82 -24.61 39.90
N GLY A 95 26.43 -23.55 39.34
CA GLY A 95 26.72 -23.45 37.91
C GLY A 95 25.53 -22.93 37.11
N VAL A 96 25.54 -23.14 35.79
CA VAL A 96 24.44 -22.76 34.90
C VAL A 96 23.48 -23.95 34.76
N VAL A 97 22.21 -23.74 35.13
CA VAL A 97 21.16 -24.75 35.05
C VAL A 97 20.15 -24.33 33.99
N GLN A 98 19.69 -25.28 33.16
CA GLN A 98 18.83 -24.99 32.01
C GLN A 98 17.42 -25.54 32.19
N VAL A 99 16.40 -24.73 31.92
CA VAL A 99 15.03 -25.19 31.66
C VAL A 99 14.93 -25.43 30.15
N PRO A 100 14.86 -26.68 29.67
CA PRO A 100 14.89 -27.00 28.24
C PRO A 100 13.71 -26.41 27.47
N ALA A 101 13.87 -26.24 26.15
CA ALA A 101 12.81 -25.80 25.27
C ALA A 101 11.59 -26.75 25.34
N GLY A 102 10.39 -26.18 25.30
CA GLY A 102 9.12 -26.93 25.41
C GLY A 102 8.64 -27.21 26.82
N GLU A 103 9.55 -27.24 27.81
CA GLU A 103 9.27 -27.52 29.22
C GLU A 103 8.86 -26.27 30.02
N GLU A 104 8.24 -26.47 31.18
CA GLU A 104 7.87 -25.42 32.13
C GLU A 104 8.49 -25.71 33.50
N LEU A 105 9.10 -24.69 34.11
CA LEU A 105 9.53 -24.71 35.50
C LEU A 105 8.56 -23.88 36.33
N VAL A 106 7.90 -24.53 37.29
CA VAL A 106 6.96 -23.89 38.22
C VAL A 106 7.61 -23.76 39.58
N VAL A 107 7.61 -22.56 40.16
CA VAL A 107 8.11 -22.28 41.52
C VAL A 107 6.94 -21.90 42.40
N GLU A 108 6.69 -22.71 43.44
CA GLU A 108 5.60 -22.49 44.39
C GLU A 108 5.85 -21.26 45.30
N GLU A 109 4.79 -20.75 45.90
CA GLU A 109 4.88 -19.66 46.89
C GLU A 109 5.81 -19.99 48.06
N GLY A 110 6.50 -18.97 48.59
CA GLY A 110 7.42 -19.10 49.72
C GLY A 110 8.71 -19.89 49.46
N VAL A 111 9.00 -20.28 48.21
CA VAL A 111 10.26 -20.93 47.86
C VAL A 111 11.42 -19.93 47.86
N GLU A 112 12.57 -20.36 48.37
CA GLU A 112 13.85 -19.66 48.27
C GLU A 112 14.78 -20.42 47.32
N VAL A 113 15.34 -19.71 46.36
CA VAL A 113 16.33 -20.21 45.40
C VAL A 113 17.60 -19.38 45.55
N HIS A 114 18.65 -20.04 46.04
CA HIS A 114 19.96 -19.43 46.23
C HIS A 114 20.90 -19.80 45.09
N PHE A 115 21.78 -18.88 44.69
CA PHE A 115 22.81 -19.10 43.68
C PHE A 115 24.19 -19.14 44.33
N SER A 116 25.02 -20.11 43.93
CA SER A 116 26.40 -20.19 44.42
C SER A 116 27.29 -19.14 43.77
N PRO A 117 27.96 -18.27 44.55
CA PRO A 117 28.79 -17.21 43.99
C PRO A 117 30.11 -17.69 43.40
N GLN A 118 30.63 -18.80 43.91
CA GLN A 118 31.92 -19.37 43.51
C GLN A 118 31.97 -19.84 42.05
N ARG A 119 30.80 -20.01 41.42
CA ARG A 119 30.67 -20.50 40.04
C ARG A 119 29.96 -19.53 39.10
N LYS A 120 29.70 -18.28 39.51
CA LYS A 120 28.84 -17.34 38.74
C LYS A 120 27.55 -18.06 38.29
N SER A 121 26.88 -18.70 39.24
CA SER A 121 25.73 -19.58 38.94
C SER A 121 24.58 -18.80 38.30
N GLY A 122 23.79 -19.45 37.45
CA GLY A 122 22.70 -18.82 36.70
C GLY A 122 21.63 -19.81 36.27
N LEU A 123 20.47 -19.30 35.86
CA LEU A 123 19.34 -20.07 35.37
C LEU A 123 19.03 -19.64 33.94
N GLN A 124 19.13 -20.55 32.98
CA GLN A 124 18.78 -20.32 31.58
C GLN A 124 17.45 -20.98 31.27
N VAL A 125 16.50 -20.23 30.72
CA VAL A 125 15.12 -20.68 30.47
C VAL A 125 14.87 -20.63 28.97
N PHE A 126 15.13 -21.76 28.30
CA PHE A 126 14.74 -22.00 26.91
C PHE A 126 13.27 -22.44 26.79
N GLY A 127 12.69 -22.95 27.88
CA GLY A 127 11.26 -23.25 28.03
C GLY A 127 10.46 -22.05 28.54
N SER A 128 9.73 -22.24 29.63
CA SER A 128 9.00 -21.17 30.34
C SER A 128 9.20 -21.25 31.84
N LEU A 129 9.20 -20.09 32.51
CA LEU A 129 9.32 -19.97 33.97
C LEU A 129 8.04 -19.36 34.54
N LYS A 130 7.42 -20.09 35.47
CA LYS A 130 6.23 -19.64 36.19
C LYS A 130 6.50 -19.57 37.69
N VAL A 131 6.52 -18.37 38.26
CA VAL A 131 6.70 -18.15 39.70
C VAL A 131 5.36 -17.73 40.31
N SER A 132 4.87 -18.50 41.26
CA SER A 132 3.53 -18.37 41.84
C SER A 132 3.57 -17.83 43.27
N GLY A 133 4.39 -16.82 43.54
CA GLY A 133 4.48 -16.18 44.86
C GLY A 133 3.20 -15.43 45.23
N THR A 134 3.04 -15.15 46.53
CA THR A 134 1.95 -14.32 47.06
C THR A 134 2.48 -13.19 47.94
N ALA A 135 1.64 -12.21 48.26
CA ALA A 135 2.01 -11.11 49.15
C ALA A 135 2.44 -11.57 50.55
N ALA A 136 1.86 -12.67 51.03
CA ALA A 136 2.21 -13.27 52.32
C ALA A 136 3.49 -14.11 52.22
N GLU A 137 3.70 -14.79 51.09
CA GLU A 137 4.78 -15.74 50.88
C GLU A 137 5.46 -15.51 49.52
N PRO A 138 6.29 -14.45 49.41
CA PRO A 138 6.98 -14.15 48.16
C PRO A 138 8.07 -15.19 47.88
N VAL A 139 8.38 -15.39 46.60
CA VAL A 139 9.49 -16.25 46.15
C VAL A 139 10.78 -15.44 46.11
N ARG A 140 11.87 -15.98 46.66
CA ARG A 140 13.16 -15.25 46.79
C ARG A 140 14.24 -15.88 45.91
N PHE A 141 14.89 -15.07 45.08
CA PHE A 141 16.10 -15.41 44.32
C PHE A 141 17.29 -14.56 44.84
N SER A 142 18.30 -15.20 45.42
CA SER A 142 19.42 -14.48 46.05
C SER A 142 20.75 -15.25 46.05
N SER A 143 21.83 -14.59 46.47
CA SER A 143 23.13 -15.25 46.69
C SER A 143 23.10 -16.16 47.92
N MET A 144 23.80 -17.30 47.85
CA MET A 144 24.09 -18.15 49.03
C MET A 144 25.22 -17.59 49.91
N SER A 145 25.80 -16.43 49.57
CA SER A 145 26.85 -15.81 50.39
C SER A 145 26.29 -15.36 51.75
N ASN A 146 27.05 -15.58 52.82
CA ASN A 146 26.74 -15.01 54.14
C ASN A 146 26.85 -13.47 54.16
N ASN A 147 27.58 -12.89 53.21
CA ASN A 147 27.68 -11.45 52.99
C ASN A 147 27.44 -11.19 51.49
N PRO A 148 26.18 -11.13 51.03
CA PRO A 148 25.86 -10.97 49.62
C PRO A 148 26.43 -9.66 49.05
N THR A 149 27.06 -9.73 47.88
CA THR A 149 27.48 -8.54 47.12
C THR A 149 26.86 -8.51 45.74
N ALA A 150 26.68 -7.31 45.17
CA ALA A 150 26.14 -7.16 43.84
C ALA A 150 27.01 -7.92 42.82
N GLY A 151 26.41 -8.77 41.99
CA GLY A 151 27.14 -9.59 41.01
C GLY A 151 27.64 -10.92 41.57
N ASP A 152 27.18 -11.33 42.76
CA ASP A 152 27.49 -12.62 43.36
C ASP A 152 27.09 -13.78 42.44
N TRP A 153 26.01 -13.64 41.67
CA TRP A 153 25.57 -14.65 40.70
C TRP A 153 25.30 -14.01 39.34
N ASP A 154 25.25 -14.82 38.28
CA ASP A 154 25.23 -14.31 36.91
C ASP A 154 23.87 -13.71 36.54
N ARG A 155 22.91 -14.55 36.13
CA ARG A 155 21.58 -14.11 35.68
C ARG A 155 20.51 -15.19 35.66
N ILE A 156 19.25 -14.75 35.65
CA ILE A 156 18.13 -15.54 35.16
C ILE A 156 17.87 -15.06 33.74
N GLN A 157 18.19 -15.90 32.75
CA GLN A 157 18.05 -15.60 31.34
C GLN A 157 16.84 -16.33 30.76
N ILE A 158 15.95 -15.60 30.09
CA ILE A 158 14.72 -16.11 29.47
C ILE A 158 14.82 -15.85 27.97
N THR A 159 14.98 -16.94 27.21
CA THR A 159 15.09 -16.93 25.75
C THR A 159 14.07 -17.84 25.08
N GLY A 160 13.21 -18.50 25.86
CA GLY A 160 12.18 -19.39 25.34
C GLY A 160 11.07 -18.68 24.57
N ASN A 161 10.46 -19.39 23.63
CA ASN A 161 9.37 -18.88 22.79
C ASN A 161 8.01 -18.81 23.50
N LYS A 162 7.88 -19.39 24.70
CA LYS A 162 6.68 -19.32 25.54
C LYS A 162 6.79 -18.17 26.55
N PRO A 163 5.69 -17.44 26.82
CA PRO A 163 5.69 -16.38 27.83
C PRO A 163 6.01 -16.93 29.21
N SER A 164 6.86 -16.22 29.97
CA SER A 164 7.11 -16.48 31.39
C SER A 164 6.32 -15.51 32.26
N GLU A 165 5.94 -15.94 33.46
CA GLU A 165 5.12 -15.14 34.38
C GLU A 165 5.66 -15.25 35.82
N LEU A 166 5.98 -14.12 36.44
CA LEU A 166 6.56 -14.06 37.77
C LEU A 166 5.68 -13.19 38.69
N ASN A 167 5.06 -13.83 39.69
CA ASN A 167 4.20 -13.19 40.68
C ASN A 167 4.88 -13.12 42.06
N PHE A 168 4.83 -11.96 42.72
CA PHE A 168 5.39 -11.69 44.07
C PHE A 168 6.78 -12.28 44.27
N VAL A 169 7.72 -11.80 43.46
CA VAL A 169 9.10 -12.30 43.43
C VAL A 169 10.07 -11.23 43.93
N GLU A 170 11.02 -11.64 44.78
CA GLU A 170 12.14 -10.82 45.24
C GLU A 170 13.45 -11.35 44.66
N ILE A 171 14.17 -10.53 43.90
CA ILE A 171 15.45 -10.89 43.26
C ILE A 171 16.54 -9.95 43.75
N SER A 172 17.68 -10.48 44.17
CA SER A 172 18.77 -9.62 44.66
C SER A 172 20.17 -10.13 44.36
N HIS A 173 21.13 -9.20 44.29
CA HIS A 173 22.57 -9.48 44.21
C HIS A 173 23.06 -10.16 42.92
N GLY A 174 22.26 -10.17 41.84
CA GLY A 174 22.67 -10.67 40.53
C GLY A 174 23.60 -9.70 39.79
N ASP A 175 24.31 -10.19 38.77
CA ASP A 175 25.04 -9.33 37.84
C ASP A 175 24.05 -8.68 36.87
N VAL A 176 23.32 -9.52 36.14
CA VAL A 176 22.09 -9.18 35.44
C VAL A 176 20.95 -9.96 36.07
N SER A 177 20.14 -9.36 36.95
CA SER A 177 19.14 -10.13 37.71
C SER A 177 18.12 -10.84 36.80
N LEU A 178 17.58 -10.15 35.79
CA LEU A 178 16.73 -10.71 34.74
C LEU A 178 17.24 -10.30 33.35
N HIS A 179 17.43 -11.27 32.47
CA HIS A 179 17.76 -11.06 31.06
C HIS A 179 16.67 -11.69 30.19
N ILE A 180 15.96 -10.88 29.39
CA ILE A 180 14.91 -11.31 28.48
C ILE A 180 15.37 -11.01 27.07
N GLU A 181 15.42 -12.05 26.23
CA GLU A 181 15.91 -11.95 24.86
C GLU A 181 15.03 -12.77 23.94
N ASN A 182 14.53 -12.17 22.85
CA ASN A 182 13.65 -12.85 21.88
C ASN A 182 12.44 -13.57 22.53
N SER A 183 11.96 -13.03 23.66
CA SER A 183 10.96 -13.69 24.52
C SER A 183 10.00 -12.68 25.16
N SER A 184 9.04 -13.18 25.95
CA SER A 184 8.07 -12.36 26.69
C SER A 184 8.03 -12.70 28.18
N LEU A 185 7.96 -11.67 29.02
CA LEU A 185 7.91 -11.79 30.48
C LEU A 185 6.87 -10.84 31.07
N VAL A 186 6.00 -11.38 31.93
CA VAL A 186 5.05 -10.62 32.75
C VAL A 186 5.46 -10.68 34.22
N LEU A 187 5.60 -9.52 34.85
CA LEU A 187 5.97 -9.35 36.26
C LEU A 187 4.84 -8.67 37.05
N ASN A 188 4.38 -9.34 38.10
CA ASN A 188 3.36 -8.81 39.01
C ASN A 188 3.93 -8.71 40.42
N ASN A 189 4.00 -7.51 40.99
CA ASN A 189 4.55 -7.25 42.34
C ASN A 189 6.01 -7.74 42.49
N VAL A 190 6.89 -7.27 41.60
CA VAL A 190 8.32 -7.63 41.61
C VAL A 190 9.11 -6.72 42.56
N LYS A 191 10.13 -7.27 43.24
CA LYS A 191 11.17 -6.48 43.93
C LYS A 191 12.56 -6.88 43.44
N ILE A 192 13.33 -5.97 42.84
CA ILE A 192 14.71 -6.25 42.39
C ILE A 192 15.69 -5.25 43.00
N ASN A 193 16.75 -5.74 43.65
CA ASN A 193 17.73 -4.85 44.27
C ASN A 193 19.17 -5.33 44.23
N ASN A 194 20.11 -4.39 44.37
CA ASN A 194 21.55 -4.67 44.48
C ASN A 194 22.14 -5.43 43.29
N SER A 195 21.70 -5.16 42.06
CA SER A 195 22.33 -5.75 40.86
C SER A 195 23.62 -5.03 40.46
N ALA A 196 24.63 -5.75 39.97
CA ALA A 196 25.91 -5.15 39.59
C ALA A 196 25.86 -4.39 38.27
N SER A 197 25.34 -5.02 37.21
CA SER A 197 25.25 -4.43 35.87
C SER A 197 23.82 -3.94 35.59
N ARG A 198 22.84 -4.86 35.64
CA ARG A 198 21.46 -4.54 35.25
C ARG A 198 20.47 -5.26 36.15
N ALA A 199 19.42 -4.60 36.64
CA ALA A 199 18.32 -5.34 37.27
C ALA A 199 17.51 -6.09 36.20
N ILE A 200 17.14 -5.41 35.12
CA ILE A 200 16.44 -6.02 33.98
C ILE A 200 17.12 -5.58 32.69
N TYR A 201 17.48 -6.55 31.85
CA TYR A 201 17.93 -6.33 30.47
C TYR A 201 16.93 -6.98 29.51
N ALA A 202 16.33 -6.18 28.64
CA ALA A 202 15.34 -6.60 27.66
C ALA A 202 15.87 -6.29 26.24
N ARG A 203 15.97 -7.32 25.39
CA ARG A 203 16.49 -7.22 24.01
C ARG A 203 15.56 -7.96 23.06
N ASN A 204 15.01 -7.26 22.06
CA ASN A 204 14.04 -7.84 21.10
C ASN A 204 12.94 -8.66 21.80
N SER A 205 12.39 -8.10 22.88
CA SER A 205 11.55 -8.83 23.83
C SER A 205 10.32 -8.01 24.25
N GLN A 206 9.29 -8.69 24.76
CA GLN A 206 8.12 -8.05 25.38
C GLN A 206 8.19 -8.14 26.90
N LEU A 207 8.25 -7.01 27.59
CA LEU A 207 8.31 -6.95 29.06
C LEU A 207 7.11 -6.16 29.60
N GLU A 208 6.31 -6.80 30.44
CA GLU A 208 5.17 -6.15 31.14
C GLU A 208 5.39 -6.18 32.65
N ILE A 209 5.27 -5.02 33.32
CA ILE A 209 5.37 -4.90 34.78
C ILE A 209 4.13 -4.21 35.35
N ASN A 210 3.32 -4.93 36.12
CA ASN A 210 2.05 -4.41 36.65
C ASN A 210 2.18 -3.67 38.00
N SER A 211 3.24 -3.96 38.75
CA SER A 211 3.62 -3.26 39.98
C SER A 211 4.98 -3.77 40.45
N GLY A 212 5.75 -2.93 41.13
CA GLY A 212 7.00 -3.38 41.73
C GLY A 212 7.90 -2.28 42.29
N GLU A 213 9.03 -2.70 42.83
CA GLU A 213 10.10 -1.85 43.35
C GLU A 213 11.45 -2.32 42.78
N ILE A 214 12.19 -1.42 42.13
CA ILE A 214 13.54 -1.71 41.64
C ILE A 214 14.52 -0.66 42.19
N SER A 215 15.46 -1.09 43.03
CA SER A 215 16.30 -0.17 43.80
C SER A 215 17.75 -0.59 44.02
N HIS A 216 18.63 0.36 44.33
CA HIS A 216 20.03 0.10 44.69
C HIS A 216 20.85 -0.65 43.62
N ASN A 217 20.51 -0.50 42.33
CA ASN A 217 21.28 -1.12 41.25
C ASN A 217 22.45 -0.21 40.83
N LYS A 218 23.63 -0.81 40.71
CA LYS A 218 24.90 -0.07 40.57
C LYS A 218 25.04 0.64 39.23
N ASP A 219 24.53 0.06 38.14
CA ASP A 219 24.60 0.64 36.79
C ASP A 219 23.22 0.98 36.21
N LEU A 220 22.45 -0.01 35.75
CA LEU A 220 21.12 0.20 35.18
C LEU A 220 20.04 -0.56 35.95
N ALA A 221 18.89 0.05 36.19
CA ALA A 221 17.73 -0.66 36.71
C ALA A 221 17.03 -1.42 35.58
N ILE A 222 16.63 -0.72 34.50
CA ILE A 222 16.03 -1.33 33.31
C ILE A 222 16.79 -0.86 32.06
N HIS A 223 17.18 -1.81 31.22
CA HIS A 223 17.83 -1.55 29.93
C HIS A 223 17.00 -2.15 28.79
N LEU A 224 16.52 -1.31 27.88
CA LEU A 224 15.70 -1.69 26.72
C LEU A 224 16.55 -1.54 25.44
N ALA A 225 16.93 -2.66 24.83
CA ALA A 225 17.73 -2.71 23.60
C ALA A 225 16.95 -3.35 22.45
N ASN A 226 17.37 -3.06 21.21
CA ASN A 226 16.95 -3.70 19.94
C ASN A 226 15.45 -4.00 19.85
N SER A 227 14.63 -3.01 19.50
CA SER A 227 13.19 -3.18 19.26
C SER A 227 12.39 -3.82 20.42
N SER A 228 12.91 -3.74 21.65
CA SER A 228 12.19 -4.24 22.84
C SER A 228 10.96 -3.41 23.14
N TYR A 229 9.90 -4.09 23.55
CA TYR A 229 8.60 -3.52 23.85
C TYR A 229 8.31 -3.64 25.35
N PHE A 230 8.32 -2.50 26.06
CA PHE A 230 8.20 -2.43 27.50
C PHE A 230 6.94 -1.66 27.91
N ARG A 231 6.09 -2.28 28.73
CA ARG A 231 4.96 -1.61 29.40
C ARG A 231 5.09 -1.77 30.91
N ALA A 232 4.96 -0.68 31.65
CA ALA A 232 4.87 -0.77 33.10
C ALA A 232 3.85 0.20 33.70
N GLN A 233 3.22 -0.26 34.78
CA GLN A 233 2.34 0.55 35.62
C GLN A 233 2.71 0.41 37.10
N LYS A 234 2.51 1.48 37.87
CA LYS A 234 2.75 1.51 39.34
C LYS A 234 4.14 0.99 39.76
N LEU A 235 5.17 1.30 38.98
CA LEU A 235 6.55 0.89 39.25
C LEU A 235 7.27 1.95 40.08
N ASN A 236 7.96 1.54 41.14
CA ASN A 236 8.80 2.42 41.95
C ASN A 236 10.28 2.15 41.65
N LEU A 237 10.99 3.13 41.09
CA LEU A 237 12.40 3.07 40.72
C LEU A 237 13.20 4.08 41.54
N HIS A 238 14.01 3.61 42.49
CA HIS A 238 14.77 4.53 43.35
C HIS A 238 16.17 4.07 43.75
N HIS A 239 17.06 5.03 44.05
CA HIS A 239 18.43 4.76 44.49
C HIS A 239 19.26 3.95 43.47
N ASN A 240 18.94 4.06 42.17
CA ASN A 240 19.72 3.45 41.09
C ASN A 240 20.66 4.48 40.47
N ASN A 241 21.73 4.01 39.82
CA ASN A 241 22.56 4.92 39.01
C ASN A 241 21.78 5.42 37.78
N THR A 242 21.25 4.55 36.92
CA THR A 242 20.26 4.94 35.90
C THR A 242 19.00 4.09 36.05
N ALA A 243 17.84 4.71 36.22
CA ALA A 243 16.59 3.96 36.42
C ALA A 243 16.15 3.25 35.13
N ILE A 244 16.00 3.96 34.02
CA ILE A 244 15.65 3.34 32.73
C ILE A 244 16.55 3.88 31.62
N ALA A 245 17.13 2.99 30.82
CA ALA A 245 17.86 3.30 29.60
C ALA A 245 17.12 2.70 28.41
N ALA A 246 16.53 3.55 27.56
CA ALA A 246 15.81 3.17 26.35
C ALA A 246 16.68 3.47 25.11
N MET A 247 17.10 2.42 24.42
CA MET A 247 17.95 2.51 23.24
C MET A 247 17.12 2.72 21.97
N ASP A 248 17.78 2.94 20.83
CA ASP A 248 17.11 3.18 19.55
C ASP A 248 16.15 2.03 19.18
N HIS A 249 14.99 2.39 18.62
CA HIS A 249 13.87 1.51 18.24
C HIS A 249 13.15 0.79 19.39
N SER A 250 13.57 0.97 20.65
CA SER A 250 12.79 0.45 21.79
C SER A 250 11.49 1.23 21.97
N PHE A 251 10.45 0.55 22.45
CA PHE A 251 9.17 1.16 22.82
C PHE A 251 8.97 1.04 24.33
N MET A 252 8.72 2.16 25.00
CA MET A 252 8.46 2.22 26.45
C MET A 252 7.12 2.91 26.74
N SER A 253 6.22 2.25 27.46
CA SER A 253 5.01 2.88 28.00
C SER A 253 5.02 2.80 29.53
N LEU A 254 4.98 3.95 30.21
CA LEU A 254 4.95 4.05 31.67
C LEU A 254 3.69 4.77 32.13
N LEU A 255 2.93 4.14 33.02
CA LEU A 255 1.69 4.69 33.58
C LEU A 255 1.70 4.71 35.11
N GLY A 256 1.62 5.90 35.72
CA GLY A 256 1.46 6.02 37.18
C GLY A 256 2.65 5.51 38.01
N SER A 257 3.86 5.56 37.46
CA SER A 257 5.10 5.10 38.10
C SER A 257 5.88 6.23 38.78
N ASN A 258 6.65 5.90 39.83
CA ASN A 258 7.49 6.84 40.57
C ASN A 258 8.98 6.55 40.30
N ILE A 259 9.72 7.55 39.83
CA ILE A 259 11.16 7.46 39.60
C ILE A 259 11.86 8.53 40.44
N THR A 260 12.44 8.15 41.58
CA THR A 260 12.99 9.09 42.57
C THR A 260 14.39 8.71 43.07
N ASP A 261 15.18 9.68 43.51
CA ASP A 261 16.49 9.43 44.15
C ASP A 261 17.49 8.63 43.29
N ASN A 262 17.42 8.73 41.96
CA ASN A 262 18.39 8.10 41.05
C ASN A 262 19.43 9.13 40.57
N ASN A 263 20.61 8.69 40.11
CA ASN A 263 21.53 9.63 39.44
C ASN A 263 20.94 10.09 38.11
N ASN A 264 20.44 9.18 37.28
CA ASN A 264 19.69 9.47 36.06
C ASN A 264 18.32 8.76 36.12
N ALA A 265 17.23 9.48 35.91
CA ALA A 265 15.90 8.85 35.87
C ALA A 265 15.67 8.14 34.53
N LEU A 266 15.76 8.88 33.42
CA LEU A 266 15.61 8.35 32.07
C LEU A 266 16.85 8.67 31.23
N PHE A 267 17.36 7.66 30.53
CA PHE A 267 18.36 7.81 29.48
C PHE A 267 17.73 7.38 28.16
N LEU A 268 17.60 8.30 27.20
CA LEU A 268 16.83 8.09 25.97
C LEU A 268 17.70 8.38 24.75
N LEU A 269 17.81 7.41 23.84
CA LEU A 269 18.41 7.63 22.51
C LEU A 269 17.37 8.20 21.51
N PRO A 270 17.81 8.82 20.41
CA PRO A 270 16.93 9.60 19.52
C PRO A 270 15.75 8.82 18.92
N GLN A 271 15.91 7.52 18.66
CA GLN A 271 14.86 6.68 18.06
C GLN A 271 14.14 5.79 19.10
N ALA A 272 14.33 6.03 20.40
CA ALA A 272 13.52 5.39 21.42
C ALA A 272 12.12 6.01 21.44
N HIS A 273 11.09 5.20 21.25
CA HIS A 273 9.69 5.61 21.39
C HIS A 273 9.25 5.49 22.84
N TYR A 274 8.59 6.53 23.37
CA TYR A 274 8.12 6.53 24.75
C TYR A 274 6.76 7.21 24.93
N GLU A 275 5.93 6.62 25.78
CA GLU A 275 4.63 7.12 26.23
C GLU A 275 4.65 7.22 27.75
N LEU A 276 4.48 8.44 28.29
CA LEU A 276 4.56 8.69 29.72
C LEU A 276 3.26 9.34 30.21
N ALA A 277 2.49 8.62 31.02
CA ALA A 277 1.24 9.12 31.58
C ALA A 277 1.24 9.05 33.11
N ASN A 278 0.92 10.17 33.77
CA ASN A 278 0.77 10.26 35.23
C ASN A 278 1.99 9.79 36.06
N ASN A 279 3.19 9.84 35.50
CA ASN A 279 4.42 9.46 36.21
C ASN A 279 4.96 10.60 37.07
N LYS A 280 5.64 10.25 38.15
CA LYS A 280 6.31 11.17 39.07
C LYS A 280 7.82 10.99 38.96
N ILE A 281 8.51 11.95 38.36
CA ILE A 281 9.97 11.92 38.18
C ILE A 281 10.57 13.10 38.96
N GLU A 282 11.01 12.85 40.18
CA GLU A 282 11.49 13.89 41.10
C GLU A 282 12.65 13.44 41.97
N GLN A 283 13.41 14.39 42.53
CA GLN A 283 14.54 14.11 43.44
C GLN A 283 15.68 13.28 42.80
N ASN A 284 15.72 13.19 41.47
CA ASN A 284 16.87 12.61 40.76
C ASN A 284 17.94 13.67 40.54
N LYS A 285 19.22 13.25 40.43
CA LYS A 285 20.30 14.18 40.08
C LYS A 285 20.09 14.73 38.65
N VAL A 286 19.72 13.87 37.71
CA VAL A 286 19.27 14.23 36.36
C VAL A 286 17.97 13.48 36.04
N ALA A 287 16.92 14.19 35.59
CA ALA A 287 15.65 13.55 35.24
C ALA A 287 15.72 12.86 33.87
N VAL A 288 16.21 13.55 32.83
CA VAL A 288 16.36 12.99 31.49
C VAL A 288 17.74 13.29 30.94
N VAL A 289 18.41 12.27 30.42
CA VAL A 289 19.64 12.37 29.64
C VAL A 289 19.31 11.96 28.20
N SER A 290 19.50 12.86 27.23
CA SER A 290 19.16 12.58 25.82
C SER A 290 19.98 13.43 24.83
N PRO A 291 20.39 12.89 23.66
CA PRO A 291 21.04 13.67 22.61
C PRO A 291 20.10 14.66 21.90
N SER A 292 18.86 14.24 21.62
CA SER A 292 17.88 14.97 20.81
C SER A 292 16.95 15.87 21.63
N GLY A 293 17.01 15.78 22.97
CA GLY A 293 16.15 16.53 23.89
C GLY A 293 15.00 15.67 24.44
N PHE A 294 13.96 16.31 24.99
CA PHE A 294 12.83 15.62 25.61
C PHE A 294 11.53 16.36 25.33
N ALA A 295 10.50 15.61 24.93
CA ALA A 295 9.24 16.15 24.43
C ALA A 295 8.53 17.02 25.50
N PRO A 296 8.05 18.24 25.16
CA PRO A 296 7.43 19.16 26.12
C PRO A 296 6.24 18.62 26.90
N GLU A 297 5.40 17.80 26.26
CA GLU A 297 4.16 17.22 26.77
C GLU A 297 4.38 16.35 28.02
N TYR A 298 5.52 15.66 28.11
CA TYR A 298 5.83 14.77 29.24
C TYR A 298 6.49 15.50 30.42
N ARG A 299 6.72 16.81 30.33
CA ARG A 299 7.44 17.57 31.36
C ARG A 299 6.63 17.82 32.64
N LYS A 300 5.31 17.70 32.59
CA LYS A 300 4.42 17.98 33.75
C LYS A 300 4.72 17.10 34.97
N GLY A 301 5.18 15.87 34.75
CA GLY A 301 5.58 14.93 35.80
C GLY A 301 7.02 15.09 36.30
N ILE A 302 7.82 15.96 35.68
CA ILE A 302 9.25 16.15 35.95
C ILE A 302 9.46 17.43 36.76
N LYS A 303 9.77 17.29 38.05
CA LYS A 303 9.96 18.43 38.96
C LYS A 303 10.94 18.10 40.07
N ASN A 304 11.50 19.12 40.71
CA ASN A 304 12.37 18.94 41.89
C ASN A 304 13.58 17.99 41.64
N ASN A 305 14.11 17.93 40.42
CA ASN A 305 15.35 17.22 40.11
C ASN A 305 16.52 18.22 40.08
N GLY A 306 17.76 17.74 40.27
CA GLY A 306 18.96 18.59 40.17
C GLY A 306 19.11 19.21 38.78
N GLN A 307 18.81 18.43 37.74
CA GLN A 307 18.71 18.87 36.34
C GLN A 307 17.56 18.14 35.65
N ASN A 308 16.60 18.85 35.06
CA ASN A 308 15.46 18.21 34.38
C ASN A 308 15.82 17.61 33.02
N LEU A 309 16.81 18.18 32.32
CA LEU A 309 17.30 17.65 31.04
C LEU A 309 18.79 17.92 30.89
N GLN A 310 19.57 16.87 30.65
CA GLN A 310 20.97 16.93 30.28
C GLN A 310 21.14 16.46 28.84
N ARG A 311 21.64 17.34 27.97
CA ARG A 311 22.00 16.98 26.59
C ARG A 311 23.41 16.43 26.55
N ILE A 312 23.60 15.35 25.79
CA ILE A 312 24.92 14.72 25.56
C ILE A 312 25.12 14.44 24.06
N PRO A 313 26.35 14.47 23.53
CA PRO A 313 26.61 14.08 22.14
C PRO A 313 26.18 12.63 21.86
N GLU A 314 25.56 12.39 20.69
CA GLU A 314 25.01 11.08 20.31
C GLU A 314 26.08 9.97 20.27
N ALA A 315 27.27 10.26 19.74
CA ALA A 315 28.39 9.31 19.71
C ALA A 315 28.86 8.86 21.11
N ILE A 316 28.68 9.72 22.12
CA ILE A 316 28.97 9.38 23.53
C ILE A 316 27.80 8.59 24.12
N ALA A 317 26.58 8.87 23.69
CA ALA A 317 25.37 8.22 24.18
C ALA A 317 25.28 6.74 23.72
N GLN A 318 25.58 6.47 22.44
CA GLN A 318 25.54 5.11 21.86
C GLN A 318 26.59 4.17 22.48
N ASN A 319 27.77 4.68 22.83
CA ASN A 319 28.84 3.88 23.44
C ASN A 319 28.75 3.80 24.97
N ARG A 320 27.76 4.44 25.60
CA ARG A 320 27.69 4.56 27.07
C ARG A 320 27.32 3.25 27.76
N PHE A 321 26.52 2.42 27.09
CA PHE A 321 26.03 1.15 27.62
C PHE A 321 26.23 0.06 26.56
N PRO A 322 27.45 -0.48 26.41
CA PRO A 322 27.69 -1.53 25.43
C PRO A 322 26.75 -2.71 25.67
N GLU A 323 26.27 -3.30 24.56
CA GLU A 323 25.49 -4.54 24.61
C GLU A 323 26.29 -5.62 25.35
N VAL A 324 25.58 -6.50 26.05
CA VAL A 324 26.23 -7.66 26.68
C VAL A 324 26.67 -8.60 25.54
N ASN A 325 27.99 -8.75 25.35
CA ASN A 325 28.55 -9.64 24.34
C ASN A 325 28.45 -11.09 24.81
N LEU A 326 27.51 -11.85 24.24
CA LEU A 326 27.23 -13.24 24.63
C LEU A 326 28.36 -14.21 24.23
N TYR A 327 29.13 -13.90 23.18
CA TYR A 327 30.15 -14.81 22.66
C TYR A 327 31.39 -14.91 23.55
N SER A 328 31.81 -13.83 24.23
CA SER A 328 33.05 -13.85 25.01
C SER A 328 32.93 -14.62 26.32
N ASP A 329 31.77 -14.59 26.97
CA ASP A 329 31.55 -15.27 28.26
C ASP A 329 31.16 -16.74 28.08
N PHE A 330 30.53 -17.09 26.96
CA PHE A 330 30.28 -18.48 26.56
C PHE A 330 31.57 -19.22 26.19
N LEU A 331 32.47 -18.58 25.42
CA LEU A 331 33.77 -19.15 25.04
C LEU A 331 34.72 -19.36 26.23
N LEU A 332 34.63 -18.53 27.28
CA LEU A 332 35.41 -18.69 28.52
C LEU A 332 34.92 -19.83 29.40
N TYR A 333 33.66 -20.25 29.28
CA TYR A 333 33.10 -21.42 29.97
C TYR A 333 33.38 -22.72 29.20
N GLU A 334 33.22 -22.72 27.87
CA GLU A 334 33.58 -23.86 27.02
C GLU A 334 35.08 -24.16 27.05
N ALA A 335 35.95 -23.14 27.03
CA ALA A 335 37.40 -23.32 27.08
C ALA A 335 37.92 -23.97 28.39
N VAL A 336 37.09 -24.00 29.45
CA VAL A 336 37.48 -24.55 30.76
C VAL A 336 36.75 -25.87 31.07
N HIS A 337 35.60 -26.16 30.46
CA HIS A 337 34.78 -27.33 30.84
C HIS A 337 34.12 -28.12 29.69
N GLY A 338 34.27 -27.74 28.43
CA GLY A 338 33.57 -28.38 27.31
C GLY A 338 34.51 -28.92 26.26
N GLY A 339 35.19 -30.03 26.55
CA GLY A 339 35.75 -30.89 25.51
C GLY A 339 34.63 -31.72 24.90
N ASP A 340 33.71 -31.10 24.18
CA ASP A 340 32.82 -31.76 23.25
C ASP A 340 32.53 -30.78 22.11
N THR A 341 32.58 -31.30 20.88
CA THR A 341 32.42 -30.62 19.61
C THR A 341 31.39 -29.48 19.63
N VAL A 342 31.83 -28.26 19.31
CA VAL A 342 30.95 -27.16 18.89
C VAL A 342 30.12 -27.68 17.73
N ALA A 343 28.88 -28.07 18.00
CA ALA A 343 27.88 -28.17 16.96
C ALA A 343 27.76 -26.76 16.40
N THR A 344 28.07 -26.59 15.12
CA THR A 344 27.54 -25.46 14.36
C THR A 344 26.05 -25.43 14.64
N GLU A 345 25.54 -24.41 15.33
CA GLU A 345 24.10 -24.21 15.45
C GLU A 345 23.54 -24.29 14.03
N GLU A 346 22.79 -25.35 13.74
CA GLU A 346 22.12 -25.46 12.46
C GLU A 346 21.22 -24.24 12.34
N GLU A 347 21.33 -23.51 11.23
CA GLU A 347 20.46 -22.38 10.95
C GLU A 347 19.01 -22.88 10.97
N THR A 348 18.29 -22.62 12.06
CA THR A 348 16.91 -23.08 12.22
C THR A 348 15.99 -22.14 11.49
N TRP A 349 15.15 -22.69 10.61
CA TRP A 349 14.12 -21.95 9.88
C TRP A 349 12.76 -22.22 10.50
N ASN A 350 12.06 -21.16 10.91
CA ASN A 350 10.67 -21.23 11.36
C ASN A 350 9.76 -20.96 10.18
N LEU A 351 8.80 -21.86 9.93
CA LEU A 351 7.78 -21.70 8.88
C LEU A 351 6.48 -21.23 9.52
N TYR A 352 5.95 -20.14 8.99
CA TYR A 352 4.64 -19.59 9.33
C TYR A 352 3.79 -19.49 8.08
N GLY A 353 2.46 -19.56 8.25
CA GLY A 353 1.55 -19.15 7.20
C GLY A 353 0.27 -19.94 7.16
N ASN A 354 -0.37 -19.94 5.99
CA ASN A 354 -1.63 -20.61 5.79
C ASN A 354 -1.82 -21.07 4.35
N ILE A 355 -2.38 -22.26 4.21
CA ILE A 355 -2.78 -22.84 2.93
C ILE A 355 -4.28 -23.06 2.98
N GLY A 356 -4.98 -22.52 1.99
CA GLY A 356 -6.40 -22.73 1.76
C GLY A 356 -6.64 -23.45 0.45
N TYR A 357 -7.62 -24.35 0.43
CA TYR A 357 -8.12 -24.91 -0.82
C TYR A 357 -9.61 -25.20 -0.71
N GLY A 358 -10.32 -25.03 -1.80
CA GLY A 358 -11.76 -25.15 -1.83
C GLY A 358 -12.29 -25.40 -3.23
N GLY A 359 -13.59 -25.63 -3.27
CA GLY A 359 -14.30 -25.77 -4.51
C GLY A 359 -15.79 -25.63 -4.30
N GLY A 360 -16.47 -25.38 -5.40
CA GLY A 360 -17.88 -25.10 -5.37
C GLY A 360 -18.54 -25.29 -6.71
N TYR A 361 -19.83 -24.97 -6.74
CA TYR A 361 -20.63 -24.94 -7.96
C TYR A 361 -21.42 -23.63 -8.01
N SER A 362 -21.39 -22.99 -9.18
CA SER A 362 -22.18 -21.80 -9.47
C SER A 362 -23.25 -22.10 -10.50
N LYS A 363 -24.45 -21.57 -10.28
CA LYS A 363 -25.59 -21.65 -11.19
C LYS A 363 -26.15 -20.27 -11.46
N VAL A 364 -26.44 -19.99 -12.73
CA VAL A 364 -27.10 -18.77 -13.19
C VAL A 364 -28.43 -19.14 -13.85
N ILE A 365 -29.46 -18.34 -13.63
CA ILE A 365 -30.80 -18.51 -14.18
C ILE A 365 -31.22 -17.17 -14.76
N THR A 366 -31.18 -17.08 -16.08
CA THR A 366 -31.67 -15.92 -16.84
C THR A 366 -33.19 -15.98 -17.02
N LYS A 367 -33.77 -14.82 -17.33
CA LYS A 367 -35.20 -14.68 -17.61
C LYS A 367 -35.59 -15.37 -18.93
N LYS A 368 -36.87 -15.73 -19.06
CA LYS A 368 -37.45 -16.23 -20.31
C LYS A 368 -38.06 -15.11 -21.13
N ASN A 369 -37.92 -15.17 -22.45
CA ASN A 369 -38.69 -14.33 -23.36
C ASN A 369 -40.19 -14.65 -23.20
N ARG A 370 -40.98 -13.64 -22.80
CA ARG A 370 -42.44 -13.74 -22.60
C ARG A 370 -43.24 -12.84 -23.56
N SER A 371 -42.60 -12.12 -24.48
CA SER A 371 -43.27 -11.12 -25.33
C SER A 371 -44.12 -11.73 -26.45
N GLY A 372 -44.20 -13.07 -26.56
CA GLY A 372 -44.95 -13.76 -27.61
C GLY A 372 -44.26 -13.74 -28.98
N GLU A 373 -43.24 -12.91 -29.18
CA GLU A 373 -42.45 -12.76 -30.40
C GLU A 373 -40.94 -12.96 -30.13
N PRO A 374 -40.15 -13.36 -31.13
CA PRO A 374 -38.70 -13.46 -30.98
C PRO A 374 -38.08 -12.10 -30.59
N GLN A 375 -37.07 -12.12 -29.72
CA GLN A 375 -36.38 -10.91 -29.23
C GLN A 375 -34.89 -10.98 -29.58
N SER A 376 -34.32 -9.90 -30.10
CA SER A 376 -32.88 -9.82 -30.39
C SER A 376 -32.07 -9.69 -29.12
N SER A 377 -31.04 -10.50 -28.94
CA SER A 377 -30.07 -10.42 -27.84
C SER A 377 -28.64 -10.29 -28.35
N LEU A 378 -27.71 -9.97 -27.45
CA LEU A 378 -26.27 -9.89 -27.74
C LEU A 378 -25.69 -11.18 -28.35
N ARG A 379 -26.33 -12.34 -28.15
CA ARG A 379 -25.92 -13.63 -28.75
C ARG A 379 -26.93 -14.21 -29.74
N GLY A 380 -27.72 -13.35 -30.38
CA GLY A 380 -28.68 -13.73 -31.42
C GLY A 380 -30.14 -13.65 -30.98
N ILE A 381 -31.03 -14.25 -31.76
CA ILE A 381 -32.48 -14.17 -31.57
C ILE A 381 -32.95 -15.20 -30.55
N VAL A 382 -33.74 -14.77 -29.55
CA VAL A 382 -34.32 -15.60 -28.49
C VAL A 382 -35.80 -15.83 -28.78
N ALA A 383 -36.21 -17.08 -29.01
CA ALA A 383 -37.60 -17.39 -29.34
C ALA A 383 -38.53 -17.25 -28.11
N PRO A 384 -39.86 -17.08 -28.33
CA PRO A 384 -40.84 -17.05 -27.24
C PRO A 384 -40.73 -18.31 -26.36
N GLY A 385 -40.66 -18.13 -25.04
CA GLY A 385 -40.54 -19.20 -24.05
C GLY A 385 -39.11 -19.71 -23.78
N GLU A 386 -38.13 -19.33 -24.61
CA GLU A 386 -36.70 -19.62 -24.38
C GLU A 386 -36.08 -18.66 -23.36
N LYS A 387 -34.98 -19.09 -22.74
CA LYS A 387 -34.21 -18.25 -21.81
C LYS A 387 -33.24 -17.36 -22.57
N TYR A 388 -33.03 -16.13 -22.09
CA TYR A 388 -31.95 -15.29 -22.57
C TYR A 388 -30.58 -15.97 -22.32
N PRO A 389 -29.59 -15.76 -23.21
CA PRO A 389 -28.26 -16.34 -23.06
C PRO A 389 -27.58 -15.84 -21.77
N ASN A 390 -26.89 -16.72 -21.05
CA ASN A 390 -26.10 -16.34 -19.88
C ASN A 390 -24.79 -15.66 -20.31
N ILE A 391 -24.62 -14.40 -19.88
CA ILE A 391 -23.42 -13.57 -20.12
C ILE A 391 -22.79 -13.06 -18.81
N PHE A 392 -23.24 -13.54 -17.64
CA PHE A 392 -22.90 -12.95 -16.35
C PHE A 392 -21.77 -13.70 -15.64
N ALA A 393 -21.88 -15.03 -15.54
CA ALA A 393 -20.91 -15.86 -14.82
C ALA A 393 -20.91 -17.30 -15.33
N PRO A 394 -19.77 -18.02 -15.24
CA PRO A 394 -19.69 -19.41 -15.64
C PRO A 394 -20.55 -20.32 -14.77
N GLU A 395 -21.46 -21.05 -15.41
CA GLU A 395 -22.19 -22.15 -14.78
C GLU A 395 -21.32 -23.42 -14.77
N SER A 396 -20.51 -23.56 -13.72
CA SER A 396 -19.62 -24.69 -13.60
C SER A 396 -19.25 -25.01 -12.16
N PHE A 397 -18.66 -26.20 -11.99
CA PHE A 397 -17.78 -26.42 -10.86
C PHE A 397 -16.58 -25.48 -10.96
N PHE A 398 -16.07 -25.07 -9.81
CA PHE A 398 -14.83 -24.33 -9.70
C PHE A 398 -14.02 -24.88 -8.53
N ALA A 399 -12.72 -24.66 -8.60
CA ALA A 399 -11.78 -24.92 -7.53
C ALA A 399 -10.93 -23.68 -7.30
N ASP A 400 -10.53 -23.46 -6.06
CA ASP A 400 -9.63 -22.39 -5.68
C ASP A 400 -8.62 -22.89 -4.63
N ALA A 401 -7.43 -22.31 -4.66
CA ALA A 401 -6.40 -22.57 -3.68
C ALA A 401 -5.59 -21.30 -3.45
N TYR A 402 -5.16 -21.07 -2.21
CA TYR A 402 -4.21 -20.03 -1.88
C TYR A 402 -3.16 -20.58 -0.94
N ALA A 403 -1.98 -20.00 -0.98
CA ALA A 403 -0.91 -20.31 -0.05
C ALA A 403 -0.15 -19.04 0.30
N TYR A 404 0.06 -18.83 1.59
CA TYR A 404 1.00 -17.88 2.15
C TYR A 404 1.96 -18.66 3.03
N MET A 405 3.26 -18.50 2.80
CA MET A 405 4.32 -19.14 3.55
C MET A 405 5.41 -18.12 3.82
N PHE A 406 5.84 -18.02 5.07
CA PHE A 406 6.92 -17.15 5.50
C PHE A 406 7.89 -17.98 6.32
N LEU A 407 9.10 -18.18 5.79
CA LEU A 407 10.18 -18.83 6.50
C LEU A 407 11.10 -17.75 7.05
N GLU A 408 11.48 -17.86 8.31
CA GLU A 408 12.41 -16.94 8.96
C GLU A 408 13.55 -17.74 9.61
N SER A 409 14.79 -17.39 9.30
CA SER A 409 15.98 -18.02 9.86
C SER A 409 16.40 -17.32 11.15
N SER A 410 17.07 -18.05 12.05
CA SER A 410 17.66 -17.50 13.26
C SER A 410 18.69 -16.37 12.99
N ALA A 411 19.17 -16.24 11.75
CA ALA A 411 20.08 -15.19 11.29
C ALA A 411 19.37 -13.99 10.64
N GLY A 412 18.05 -13.86 10.78
CA GLY A 412 17.27 -12.72 10.27
C GLY A 412 17.02 -12.75 8.75
N ARG A 413 17.24 -13.89 8.10
CA ARG A 413 16.89 -14.10 6.69
C ARG A 413 15.46 -14.56 6.57
N SER A 414 14.78 -14.19 5.50
CA SER A 414 13.41 -14.63 5.25
C SER A 414 13.18 -15.12 3.83
N ILE A 415 12.27 -16.07 3.68
CA ILE A 415 11.71 -16.52 2.41
C ILE A 415 10.20 -16.42 2.52
N GLU A 416 9.60 -15.54 1.74
CA GLU A 416 8.16 -15.36 1.63
C GLU A 416 7.67 -15.99 0.32
N PHE A 417 6.55 -16.69 0.35
CA PHE A 417 5.82 -17.15 -0.83
C PHE A 417 4.35 -16.82 -0.66
N GLN A 418 3.76 -16.23 -1.69
CA GLN A 418 2.32 -15.99 -1.74
C GLN A 418 1.81 -16.36 -3.13
N GLY A 419 0.66 -17.02 -3.20
CA GLY A 419 -0.03 -17.25 -4.46
C GLY A 419 -1.48 -17.65 -4.26
N GLU A 420 -2.30 -17.31 -5.23
CA GLU A 420 -3.70 -17.70 -5.31
C GLU A 420 -4.01 -18.23 -6.72
N MET A 421 -4.79 -19.30 -6.79
CA MET A 421 -5.09 -20.02 -8.01
C MET A 421 -6.57 -20.37 -8.04
N GLU A 422 -7.20 -20.23 -9.19
CA GLU A 422 -8.58 -20.63 -9.44
C GLU A 422 -8.69 -21.43 -10.73
N SER A 423 -9.72 -22.28 -10.79
CA SER A 423 -10.05 -23.10 -11.95
C SER A 423 -11.56 -23.13 -12.11
N ASN A 424 -12.05 -22.83 -13.32
CA ASN A 424 -13.46 -22.96 -13.68
C ASN A 424 -13.60 -23.27 -15.18
N ARG A 425 -14.82 -23.45 -15.69
CA ARG A 425 -15.03 -23.82 -17.11
C ARG A 425 -14.62 -22.72 -18.10
N TRP A 426 -14.59 -21.45 -17.68
CA TRP A 426 -14.23 -20.30 -18.52
C TRP A 426 -12.73 -19.99 -18.49
N ASN A 427 -12.11 -19.98 -17.31
CA ASN A 427 -10.70 -19.64 -17.17
C ASN A 427 -9.77 -20.86 -17.19
N TYR A 428 -10.30 -22.08 -17.07
CA TYR A 428 -9.59 -23.37 -16.91
C TYR A 428 -8.60 -23.40 -15.74
N PHE A 429 -7.58 -22.57 -15.75
CA PHE A 429 -6.66 -22.30 -14.66
C PHE A 429 -6.22 -20.83 -14.77
N ARG A 430 -6.40 -20.07 -13.69
CA ARG A 430 -5.93 -18.69 -13.56
C ARG A 430 -5.17 -18.60 -12.25
N ALA A 431 -3.91 -18.17 -12.32
CA ALA A 431 -3.18 -17.73 -11.16
C ALA A 431 -3.41 -16.22 -10.99
N HIS A 432 -3.76 -15.82 -9.79
CA HIS A 432 -3.71 -14.43 -9.32
C HIS A 432 -2.27 -14.16 -8.82
N PRO A 433 -1.85 -12.91 -8.54
CA PRO A 433 -0.44 -12.58 -8.32
C PRO A 433 0.30 -13.59 -7.43
N VAL A 434 1.36 -14.19 -7.97
CA VAL A 434 2.19 -15.20 -7.29
C VAL A 434 3.61 -14.67 -7.18
N PHE A 435 4.17 -14.66 -5.97
CA PHE A 435 5.58 -14.30 -5.79
C PHE A 435 6.28 -15.16 -4.75
N ALA A 436 7.60 -15.23 -4.90
CA ALA A 436 8.52 -15.70 -3.89
C ALA A 436 9.56 -14.61 -3.63
N ARG A 437 9.85 -14.29 -2.37
CA ARG A 437 10.82 -13.27 -1.98
C ARG A 437 11.81 -13.83 -0.98
N TYR A 438 13.09 -13.78 -1.31
CA TYR A 438 14.16 -13.93 -0.35
C TYR A 438 14.59 -12.55 0.16
N SER A 439 14.83 -12.39 1.47
CA SER A 439 15.37 -11.15 2.05
C SER A 439 16.41 -11.44 3.14
N SER A 440 17.42 -10.59 3.23
CA SER A 440 18.41 -10.55 4.31
C SER A 440 18.86 -9.10 4.58
N ASP A 441 19.77 -8.92 5.53
CA ASP A 441 20.32 -7.61 5.91
C ASP A 441 20.91 -6.77 4.76
N LEU A 442 21.35 -7.43 3.69
CA LEU A 442 22.07 -6.79 2.58
C LEU A 442 21.37 -6.95 1.24
N GLN A 443 20.46 -7.90 1.08
CA GLN A 443 19.89 -8.17 -0.24
C GLN A 443 18.45 -8.67 -0.18
N SER A 444 17.69 -8.37 -1.23
CA SER A 444 16.37 -8.92 -1.46
C SER A 444 16.22 -9.36 -2.91
N LEU A 445 15.59 -10.50 -3.13
CA LEU A 445 15.24 -11.03 -4.44
C LEU A 445 13.77 -11.41 -4.43
N THR A 446 12.95 -10.73 -5.23
CA THR A 446 11.56 -11.12 -5.48
C THR A 446 11.47 -11.75 -6.88
N LEU A 447 10.87 -12.92 -6.99
CA LEU A 447 10.53 -13.61 -8.23
C LEU A 447 9.01 -13.74 -8.32
N GLY A 448 8.44 -13.56 -9.51
CA GLY A 448 6.99 -13.57 -9.72
C GLY A 448 6.42 -12.16 -9.79
N ASP A 449 5.20 -11.97 -9.32
CA ASP A 449 4.48 -10.69 -9.37
C ASP A 449 4.95 -9.72 -8.28
N PHE A 450 5.41 -8.53 -8.67
CA PHE A 450 5.72 -7.45 -7.74
C PHE A 450 5.25 -6.10 -8.30
N ASN A 451 4.99 -5.15 -7.41
CA ASN A 451 4.72 -3.77 -7.80
C ASN A 451 6.02 -2.97 -7.81
N ALA A 452 6.38 -2.41 -8.95
CA ALA A 452 7.50 -1.49 -9.10
C ALA A 452 6.99 -0.06 -8.88
N SER A 453 7.46 0.61 -7.81
CA SER A 453 7.11 2.00 -7.47
C SER A 453 8.34 2.76 -6.98
N LEU A 454 8.55 3.99 -7.49
CA LEU A 454 9.64 4.87 -7.03
C LEU A 454 9.18 6.33 -6.89
N SER A 455 8.82 6.96 -8.01
CA SER A 455 8.33 8.33 -8.05
C SER A 455 7.20 8.42 -9.07
N PRO A 456 6.12 9.17 -8.79
CA PRO A 456 5.00 9.34 -9.72
C PRO A 456 5.42 9.89 -11.09
N ILE A 457 6.57 10.56 -11.19
CA ILE A 457 7.04 11.08 -12.48
C ILE A 457 7.75 10.04 -13.36
N PHE A 458 8.29 8.94 -12.83
CA PHE A 458 9.05 7.97 -13.66
C PHE A 458 8.73 6.49 -13.44
N VAL A 459 8.23 6.08 -12.28
CA VAL A 459 7.70 4.75 -11.98
C VAL A 459 6.56 4.93 -10.98
N ASP A 460 5.36 5.18 -11.51
CA ASP A 460 4.14 5.41 -10.72
C ASP A 460 3.40 4.10 -10.40
N GLY A 461 4.11 3.13 -9.82
CA GLY A 461 3.51 1.91 -9.29
C GLY A 461 2.83 1.01 -10.33
N PHE A 462 3.58 0.20 -11.07
CA PHE A 462 3.01 -0.80 -11.99
C PHE A 462 3.40 -2.24 -11.62
N ASN A 463 2.54 -3.18 -11.98
CA ASN A 463 2.76 -4.60 -11.69
C ASN A 463 3.69 -5.23 -12.72
N VAL A 464 4.62 -6.06 -12.26
CA VAL A 464 5.58 -6.76 -13.11
C VAL A 464 5.63 -8.22 -12.69
N LEU A 465 5.43 -9.12 -13.64
CA LEU A 465 5.72 -10.54 -13.50
C LEU A 465 7.16 -10.80 -13.94
N GLY A 466 8.08 -11.00 -12.99
CA GLY A 466 9.49 -11.18 -13.33
C GLY A 466 10.42 -11.35 -12.12
N ALA A 467 11.57 -10.68 -12.16
CA ALA A 467 12.56 -10.68 -11.08
C ALA A 467 12.90 -9.25 -10.66
N ASN A 468 12.97 -8.99 -9.36
CA ASN A 468 13.42 -7.74 -8.76
C ASN A 468 14.50 -8.05 -7.72
N TYR A 469 15.67 -7.44 -7.87
CA TYR A 469 16.82 -7.61 -6.99
C TYR A 469 17.26 -6.27 -6.40
N GLN A 470 17.52 -6.28 -5.09
CA GLN A 470 18.05 -5.15 -4.35
C GLN A 470 19.27 -5.58 -3.55
N LEU A 471 20.31 -4.75 -3.56
CA LEU A 471 21.52 -4.91 -2.76
C LEU A 471 21.78 -3.61 -2.00
N ASP A 472 21.98 -3.70 -0.69
CA ASP A 472 22.15 -2.60 0.23
C ASP A 472 23.46 -2.79 1.02
N LEU A 473 24.49 -2.02 0.66
CA LEU A 473 25.80 -2.11 1.28
C LEU A 473 25.94 -1.09 2.41
N LYS A 474 26.24 -1.60 3.61
CA LYS A 474 26.59 -0.80 4.78
C LYS A 474 28.10 -0.54 4.81
N VAL A 475 28.50 0.63 5.28
CA VAL A 475 29.91 0.98 5.51
C VAL A 475 30.08 1.34 6.97
N GLY A 476 30.91 0.58 7.68
CA GLY A 476 31.09 0.70 9.14
C GLY A 476 29.83 0.35 9.92
N GLU A 477 29.63 0.98 11.07
CA GLU A 477 28.50 0.77 11.99
C GLU A 477 27.26 1.62 11.64
N ARG A 478 27.13 2.08 10.38
CA ARG A 478 25.97 2.88 9.97
C ARG A 478 24.69 2.03 10.01
N SER A 479 23.62 2.60 10.60
CA SER A 479 22.28 2.00 10.59
C SER A 479 21.71 1.89 9.17
N ASN A 480 21.88 2.95 8.36
CA ASN A 480 21.44 3.01 6.97
C ASN A 480 22.52 2.53 6.00
N SER A 481 22.12 1.85 4.92
CA SER A 481 23.03 1.50 3.83
C SER A 481 23.56 2.76 3.13
N PHE A 482 24.88 2.78 2.92
CA PHE A 482 25.59 3.87 2.29
C PHE A 482 25.43 3.85 0.78
N PHE A 483 25.45 2.66 0.18
CA PHE A 483 25.29 2.45 -1.24
C PHE A 483 24.25 1.35 -1.44
N GLY A 484 23.43 1.48 -2.47
CA GLY A 484 22.60 0.36 -2.91
C GLY A 484 22.38 0.33 -4.41
N LEU A 485 22.03 -0.85 -4.87
CA LEU A 485 21.69 -1.17 -6.25
C LEU A 485 20.30 -1.79 -6.25
N GLN A 486 19.48 -1.39 -7.22
CA GLN A 486 18.17 -1.98 -7.44
C GLN A 486 17.99 -2.24 -8.93
N ALA A 487 17.55 -3.44 -9.30
CA ALA A 487 17.26 -3.77 -10.68
C ALA A 487 16.05 -4.70 -10.77
N PHE A 488 15.22 -4.52 -11.80
CA PHE A 488 14.16 -5.47 -12.09
C PHE A 488 14.03 -5.72 -13.59
N VAL A 489 13.43 -6.86 -13.95
CA VAL A 489 13.06 -7.21 -15.33
C VAL A 489 11.83 -8.12 -15.31
N GLY A 490 10.86 -7.90 -16.20
CA GLY A 490 9.69 -8.77 -16.30
C GLY A 490 8.63 -8.28 -17.29
N GLU A 491 7.53 -9.03 -17.36
CA GLU A 491 6.32 -8.70 -18.12
C GLU A 491 5.48 -7.72 -17.29
N SER A 492 5.39 -6.46 -17.72
CA SER A 492 4.54 -5.43 -17.09
C SER A 492 3.10 -5.42 -17.63
N GLN A 493 2.90 -5.95 -18.84
CA GLN A 493 1.59 -6.12 -19.45
C GLN A 493 1.51 -7.46 -20.19
N LYS A 494 0.54 -8.30 -19.80
CA LYS A 494 0.29 -9.58 -20.45
C LYS A 494 -0.46 -9.36 -21.77
N PRO A 495 -0.08 -10.04 -22.87
CA PRO A 495 -0.77 -9.90 -24.14
C PRO A 495 -2.17 -10.51 -24.09
N LEU A 496 -3.10 -9.90 -24.82
CA LEU A 496 -4.44 -10.42 -25.07
C LEU A 496 -4.63 -10.59 -26.58
N ALA A 497 -4.82 -11.83 -27.04
CA ALA A 497 -4.99 -12.14 -28.47
C ALA A 497 -6.43 -11.87 -28.94
N LEU A 498 -6.60 -11.68 -30.25
CA LEU A 498 -7.91 -11.70 -30.91
C LEU A 498 -8.59 -13.06 -30.69
N ASP A 499 -9.91 -13.06 -30.49
CA ASP A 499 -10.74 -14.23 -30.20
C ASP A 499 -10.31 -15.01 -28.93
N ALA A 500 -9.45 -14.43 -28.09
CA ALA A 500 -9.17 -14.98 -26.77
C ALA A 500 -10.37 -14.76 -25.84
N ARG A 501 -10.49 -15.59 -24.79
CA ARG A 501 -11.51 -15.38 -23.76
C ARG A 501 -11.20 -14.09 -23.00
N HIS A 502 -12.19 -13.21 -22.84
CA HIS A 502 -12.02 -12.04 -21.99
C HIS A 502 -11.74 -12.50 -20.55
N PRO A 503 -10.65 -12.04 -19.91
CA PRO A 503 -10.22 -12.56 -18.61
C PRO A 503 -11.23 -12.28 -17.49
N ASP A 504 -11.92 -11.14 -17.57
CA ASP A 504 -12.80 -10.67 -16.49
C ASP A 504 -14.29 -10.62 -16.87
N ILE A 505 -14.64 -10.89 -18.13
CA ILE A 505 -16.04 -10.81 -18.59
C ILE A 505 -16.44 -12.15 -19.20
N PHE A 506 -17.40 -12.82 -18.56
CA PHE A 506 -17.77 -14.18 -18.93
C PHE A 506 -18.43 -14.26 -20.32
N GLY A 507 -17.88 -15.11 -21.17
CA GLY A 507 -18.45 -15.41 -22.48
C GLY A 507 -18.38 -14.24 -23.46
N GLN A 508 -17.56 -13.24 -23.18
CA GLN A 508 -17.06 -12.30 -24.18
C GLN A 508 -15.69 -12.77 -24.68
N TYR A 509 -15.48 -12.60 -25.97
CA TYR A 509 -14.20 -12.88 -26.60
C TYR A 509 -13.61 -11.55 -27.05
N THR A 510 -12.29 -11.45 -27.02
CA THR A 510 -11.57 -10.26 -27.48
C THR A 510 -11.87 -10.03 -28.95
N GLU A 511 -12.41 -8.85 -29.28
CA GLU A 511 -12.70 -8.44 -30.66
C GLU A 511 -11.53 -7.67 -31.29
N GLU A 512 -11.65 -7.36 -32.58
CA GLU A 512 -10.66 -6.54 -33.30
C GLU A 512 -10.57 -5.14 -32.67
N GLY A 513 -9.36 -4.69 -32.33
CA GLY A 513 -9.14 -3.47 -31.57
C GLY A 513 -9.19 -3.61 -30.05
N GLN A 514 -9.51 -4.78 -29.52
CA GLN A 514 -9.42 -5.09 -28.07
C GLN A 514 -8.19 -5.93 -27.71
N ALA A 515 -7.41 -6.39 -28.69
CA ALA A 515 -6.17 -7.11 -28.43
C ALA A 515 -5.17 -6.21 -27.69
N ILE A 516 -4.26 -6.76 -26.91
CA ILE A 516 -3.29 -6.00 -26.10
C ILE A 516 -1.89 -6.54 -26.39
N PRO A 517 -0.88 -5.70 -26.73
CA PRO A 517 0.48 -6.16 -26.92
C PRO A 517 1.10 -6.61 -25.59
N GLN A 518 2.12 -7.46 -25.65
CA GLN A 518 2.94 -7.75 -24.47
C GLN A 518 3.83 -6.55 -24.17
N GLU A 519 3.95 -6.12 -22.92
CA GLU A 519 4.97 -5.16 -22.49
C GLU A 519 6.00 -5.85 -21.59
N LEU A 520 7.28 -5.71 -21.94
CA LEU A 520 8.41 -6.09 -21.10
C LEU A 520 9.07 -4.83 -20.55
N SER A 521 9.30 -4.80 -19.25
CA SER A 521 9.94 -3.68 -18.55
C SER A 521 11.22 -4.13 -17.84
N ALA A 522 12.23 -3.27 -17.84
CA ALA A 522 13.48 -3.46 -17.12
C ALA A 522 13.98 -2.15 -16.53
N MET A 523 14.50 -2.18 -15.31
CA MET A 523 15.06 -1.02 -14.62
C MET A 523 16.39 -1.38 -13.98
N GLY A 524 17.32 -0.43 -13.95
CA GLY A 524 18.50 -0.47 -13.09
C GLY A 524 18.71 0.90 -12.45
N SER A 525 19.00 0.92 -11.15
CA SER A 525 19.32 2.15 -10.42
C SER A 525 20.38 1.90 -9.36
N VAL A 526 21.11 2.96 -9.04
CA VAL A 526 22.04 3.02 -7.92
C VAL A 526 21.66 4.18 -7.04
N TYR A 527 21.85 4.03 -5.74
CA TYR A 527 21.65 5.12 -4.81
C TYR A 527 22.80 5.21 -3.81
N LEU A 528 22.99 6.42 -3.30
CA LEU A 528 23.99 6.79 -2.30
C LEU A 528 23.30 7.51 -1.15
N ARG A 529 23.72 7.20 0.07
CA ARG A 529 23.38 7.94 1.29
C ARG A 529 24.64 8.53 1.91
N PRO A 530 25.14 9.67 1.39
CA PRO A 530 26.35 10.28 1.93
C PRO A 530 26.20 10.64 3.41
N LEU A 531 25.00 11.08 3.79
CA LEU A 531 24.56 11.36 5.15
C LEU A 531 23.33 10.50 5.48
N ASN A 532 23.04 10.25 6.75
CA ASN A 532 21.87 9.46 7.17
C ASN A 532 20.54 10.06 6.71
N ASN A 533 20.51 11.38 6.49
CA ASN A 533 19.35 12.18 6.13
C ASN A 533 19.31 12.60 4.65
N THR A 534 20.17 12.03 3.80
CA THR A 534 20.22 12.33 2.37
C THR A 534 20.27 11.02 1.59
N LYS A 535 19.35 10.83 0.65
CA LYS A 535 19.40 9.77 -0.37
C LYS A 535 19.44 10.41 -1.76
N MET A 536 20.46 10.07 -2.52
CA MET A 536 20.60 10.41 -3.93
C MET A 536 20.46 9.13 -4.74
N GLN A 537 19.61 9.10 -5.77
CA GLN A 537 19.38 7.92 -6.59
C GLN A 537 19.40 8.32 -8.07
N VAL A 538 20.02 7.50 -8.90
CA VAL A 538 20.00 7.65 -10.36
C VAL A 538 19.74 6.30 -11.00
N GLY A 539 19.04 6.29 -12.13
CA GLY A 539 18.72 5.04 -12.80
C GLY A 539 18.23 5.21 -14.22
N ALA A 540 17.99 4.07 -14.84
CA ALA A 540 17.40 3.96 -16.15
C ALA A 540 16.26 2.92 -16.13
N LEU A 541 15.25 3.16 -16.94
CA LEU A 541 14.06 2.35 -17.08
C LEU A 541 13.76 2.18 -18.57
N PHE A 542 13.50 0.95 -18.99
CA PHE A 542 13.26 0.55 -20.35
C PHE A 542 11.93 -0.22 -20.38
N ALA A 543 11.05 0.09 -21.33
CA ALA A 543 9.91 -0.77 -21.64
C ALA A 543 9.77 -0.95 -23.15
N GLU A 544 9.36 -2.14 -23.55
CA GLU A 544 9.21 -2.55 -24.95
C GLU A 544 7.87 -3.27 -25.11
N ARG A 545 7.00 -2.76 -25.98
CA ARG A 545 5.73 -3.42 -26.32
C ARG A 545 5.85 -4.19 -27.63
N LYS A 546 5.49 -5.47 -27.64
CA LYS A 546 5.57 -6.35 -28.82
C LYS A 546 4.27 -7.09 -29.10
N ARG A 547 4.07 -7.43 -30.38
CA ARG A 547 2.98 -8.30 -30.88
C ARG A 547 3.47 -9.63 -31.45
N GLU A 548 4.72 -9.66 -31.89
CA GLU A 548 5.43 -10.78 -32.51
C GLU A 548 6.78 -10.98 -31.78
N ASP A 549 7.35 -12.17 -31.86
CA ASP A 549 8.56 -12.59 -31.13
C ASP A 549 8.41 -12.49 -29.60
N LEU A 550 7.26 -12.91 -29.07
CA LEU A 550 6.98 -12.83 -27.63
C LEU A 550 7.83 -13.82 -26.82
N LEU A 551 8.50 -13.32 -25.79
CA LEU A 551 9.57 -14.03 -25.07
C LEU A 551 9.05 -15.22 -24.24
N VAL A 552 7.80 -15.14 -23.78
CA VAL A 552 7.18 -16.07 -22.82
C VAL A 552 5.75 -16.49 -23.21
N ARG A 553 5.29 -16.07 -24.39
CA ARG A 553 3.88 -16.14 -24.82
C ARG A 553 3.78 -16.51 -26.29
N TYR A 554 2.58 -16.84 -26.75
CA TYR A 554 2.30 -17.03 -28.18
C TYR A 554 2.08 -15.69 -28.85
N ASP A 555 2.69 -15.50 -30.02
CA ASP A 555 2.47 -14.32 -30.85
C ASP A 555 0.98 -14.08 -31.09
N ILE A 556 0.56 -12.84 -30.92
CA ILE A 556 -0.81 -12.44 -31.21
C ILE A 556 -0.98 -12.04 -32.68
N GLY A 557 0.11 -12.04 -33.45
CA GLY A 557 0.15 -11.75 -34.87
C GLY A 557 -0.06 -10.26 -35.20
N LYS A 558 -0.26 -9.96 -36.48
CA LYS A 558 -0.54 -8.59 -36.97
C LYS A 558 -1.99 -8.19 -36.75
N VAL A 559 -2.47 -8.33 -35.52
CA VAL A 559 -3.82 -7.92 -35.10
C VAL A 559 -3.80 -6.50 -34.58
N GLN A 560 -4.95 -5.85 -34.66
CA GLN A 560 -5.18 -4.51 -34.14
C GLN A 560 -5.29 -4.54 -32.62
N THR A 561 -4.51 -3.72 -31.93
CA THR A 561 -4.43 -3.71 -30.46
C THR A 561 -4.97 -2.42 -29.86
N ALA A 562 -5.76 -2.51 -28.78
CA ALA A 562 -6.33 -1.39 -28.04
C ALA A 562 -5.29 -0.31 -27.68
N GLU A 563 -4.06 -0.75 -27.40
CA GLU A 563 -2.93 0.12 -27.12
C GLU A 563 -1.89 0.06 -28.24
N PRO A 564 -1.23 1.19 -28.56
CA PRO A 564 -0.15 1.20 -29.53
C PRO A 564 1.06 0.40 -29.03
N VAL A 565 1.81 -0.15 -29.98
CA VAL A 565 3.17 -0.65 -29.75
C VAL A 565 4.04 0.56 -29.39
N VAL A 566 4.74 0.56 -28.26
CA VAL A 566 5.59 1.67 -27.80
C VAL A 566 6.88 1.11 -27.20
N ASP A 567 8.02 1.74 -27.52
CA ASP A 567 9.31 1.51 -26.86
C ASP A 567 9.68 2.79 -26.11
N ALA A 568 9.96 2.67 -24.81
CA ALA A 568 10.22 3.79 -23.93
C ALA A 568 11.53 3.60 -23.16
N ASN A 569 12.38 4.63 -23.20
CA ASN A 569 13.67 4.65 -22.51
C ASN A 569 13.78 5.92 -21.69
N ASN A 570 13.89 5.76 -20.37
CA ASN A 570 13.94 6.86 -19.42
C ASN A 570 15.18 6.80 -18.56
N TYR A 571 15.75 7.96 -18.28
CA TYR A 571 16.80 8.16 -17.29
C TYR A 571 16.25 9.06 -16.19
N PHE A 572 16.55 8.75 -14.94
CA PHE A 572 16.04 9.53 -13.82
C PHE A 572 17.09 9.79 -12.76
N ALA A 573 16.85 10.84 -12.00
CA ALA A 573 17.56 11.19 -10.79
C ALA A 573 16.57 11.63 -9.70
N SER A 574 16.88 11.29 -8.46
CA SER A 574 16.08 11.64 -7.28
C SER A 574 17.00 12.07 -6.15
N LEU A 575 16.64 13.14 -5.48
CA LEU A 575 17.22 13.61 -4.25
C LEU A 575 16.13 13.64 -3.19
N ASN A 576 16.32 12.89 -2.11
CA ASN A 576 15.50 12.99 -0.91
C ASN A 576 16.41 13.44 0.24
N TRP A 577 16.09 14.58 0.83
CA TRP A 577 16.82 15.14 1.96
C TRP A 577 15.86 15.58 3.05
N HIS A 578 16.23 15.38 4.30
CA HIS A 578 15.54 15.97 5.44
C HIS A 578 16.53 16.61 6.41
N ASN A 579 16.08 17.57 7.21
CA ASN A 579 16.90 18.08 8.30
C ASN A 579 17.07 17.02 9.40
N ALA A 580 18.00 17.24 10.32
CA ALA A 580 18.30 16.30 11.40
C ALA A 580 17.14 16.06 12.38
N LEU A 581 16.13 16.94 12.40
CA LEU A 581 14.93 16.82 13.23
C LEU A 581 13.75 16.19 12.49
N GLU A 582 13.90 15.86 11.19
CA GLU A 582 12.83 15.41 10.27
C GLU A 582 11.63 16.38 10.20
N SER A 583 11.80 17.60 10.69
CA SER A 583 10.79 18.65 10.70
C SER A 583 10.67 19.36 9.35
N PHE A 584 11.68 19.23 8.49
CA PHE A 584 11.67 19.80 7.15
C PHE A 584 12.33 18.84 6.16
N GLY A 585 11.65 18.56 5.06
CA GLY A 585 12.08 17.65 4.00
C GLY A 585 12.01 18.31 2.62
N VAL A 586 12.91 17.90 1.75
CA VAL A 586 12.93 18.28 0.33
C VAL A 586 13.11 17.01 -0.48
N ARG A 587 12.18 16.77 -1.40
CA ARG A 587 12.32 15.74 -2.43
C ARG A 587 12.29 16.40 -3.81
N ALA A 588 13.33 16.17 -4.58
CA ALA A 588 13.46 16.64 -5.95
C ALA A 588 13.68 15.43 -6.87
N ASP A 589 12.74 15.21 -7.78
CA ASP A 589 12.78 14.13 -8.75
C ASP A 589 12.85 14.75 -10.16
N MET A 590 13.62 14.13 -11.03
CA MET A 590 13.73 14.54 -12.44
C MET A 590 13.95 13.31 -13.31
N ALA A 591 13.31 13.30 -14.47
CA ALA A 591 13.45 12.24 -15.45
C ALA A 591 13.45 12.82 -16.85
N VAL A 592 14.25 12.21 -17.72
CA VAL A 592 14.26 12.52 -19.15
C VAL A 592 14.02 11.23 -19.89
N GLY A 593 13.06 11.28 -20.80
CA GLY A 593 12.51 10.09 -21.41
C GLY A 593 11.86 10.38 -22.74
N LYS A 594 11.87 9.37 -23.61
CA LYS A 594 11.16 9.40 -24.89
C LYS A 594 10.47 8.08 -25.08
N ALA A 595 9.26 8.15 -25.63
CA ALA A 595 8.52 6.99 -26.06
C ALA A 595 7.94 7.26 -27.44
N ASP A 596 8.47 6.58 -28.46
CA ASP A 596 7.90 6.70 -29.81
C ASP A 596 8.19 5.44 -30.64
N THR A 597 7.11 4.89 -31.18
CA THR A 597 7.11 4.03 -32.37
C THR A 597 6.48 4.78 -33.54
N ALA A 598 6.65 4.26 -34.76
CA ALA A 598 6.09 4.87 -35.96
C ALA A 598 4.56 5.02 -35.88
N GLN A 599 3.87 4.15 -35.13
CA GLN A 599 2.41 4.16 -35.02
C GLN A 599 1.90 5.24 -34.06
N ALA A 600 2.51 5.39 -32.88
CA ALA A 600 2.16 6.47 -31.93
C ALA A 600 2.43 7.86 -32.53
N LEU A 601 3.54 7.99 -33.25
CA LEU A 601 3.85 9.19 -34.01
C LEU A 601 2.82 9.47 -35.11
N THR A 602 2.34 8.42 -35.80
CA THR A 602 1.34 8.57 -36.87
C THR A 602 0.00 8.99 -36.31
N GLN A 603 -0.43 8.41 -35.19
CA GLN A 603 -1.63 8.85 -34.48
C GLN A 603 -1.53 10.33 -34.12
N LYS A 604 -0.43 10.76 -33.48
CA LYS A 604 -0.20 12.18 -33.12
C LYS A 604 -0.28 13.12 -34.32
N ILE A 605 0.40 12.77 -35.42
CA ILE A 605 0.41 13.57 -36.65
C ILE A 605 -0.95 13.56 -37.36
N MET A 606 -1.67 12.43 -37.34
CA MET A 606 -2.99 12.32 -37.93
C MET A 606 -4.01 13.13 -37.14
N ASP A 607 -3.98 13.05 -35.81
CA ASP A 607 -4.82 13.85 -34.92
C ASP A 607 -4.58 15.34 -35.15
N GLU A 608 -3.30 15.76 -35.25
CA GLU A 608 -2.91 17.13 -35.61
C GLU A 608 -3.50 17.56 -36.97
N ILE A 609 -3.36 16.74 -38.01
CA ILE A 609 -3.84 17.10 -39.36
C ILE A 609 -5.38 17.05 -39.43
N PHE A 610 -6.03 16.08 -38.78
CA PHE A 610 -7.47 15.91 -38.87
C PHE A 610 -8.20 17.03 -38.12
N MET A 611 -7.74 17.39 -36.92
CA MET A 611 -8.32 18.50 -36.18
C MET A 611 -8.11 19.84 -36.91
N ARG A 612 -6.95 20.05 -37.56
CA ARG A 612 -6.65 21.28 -38.33
C ARG A 612 -7.66 21.53 -39.43
N GLU A 613 -8.14 20.44 -40.02
CA GLU A 613 -9.10 20.45 -41.12
C GLU A 613 -10.55 20.31 -40.63
N GLY A 614 -10.79 20.39 -39.32
CA GLY A 614 -12.12 20.28 -38.70
C GLY A 614 -12.72 18.86 -38.76
N LEU A 615 -11.89 17.84 -38.90
CA LEU A 615 -12.29 16.43 -38.88
C LEU A 615 -12.26 15.86 -37.47
N ARG A 616 -13.05 14.81 -37.24
CA ARG A 616 -12.97 14.06 -35.97
C ARG A 616 -11.64 13.34 -35.89
N THR A 617 -10.98 13.45 -34.73
CA THR A 617 -9.89 12.53 -34.39
C THR A 617 -10.47 11.13 -34.36
N VAL A 618 -9.80 10.23 -35.06
CA VAL A 618 -10.14 8.82 -35.03
C VAL A 618 -8.94 8.06 -34.56
N SER A 619 -9.19 7.04 -33.76
CA SER A 619 -8.14 6.12 -33.40
C SER A 619 -7.67 5.41 -34.67
N LEU A 620 -6.41 5.63 -35.06
CA LEU A 620 -5.68 4.92 -36.11
C LEU A 620 -5.67 3.42 -35.82
N VAL A 621 -5.70 3.07 -34.54
CA VAL A 621 -5.98 1.71 -34.10
C VAL A 621 -7.35 1.29 -34.60
N ALA A 622 -8.44 1.97 -34.22
CA ALA A 622 -9.81 1.65 -34.64
C ALA A 622 -10.04 1.73 -36.17
N ASN A 623 -9.21 2.47 -36.90
CA ASN A 623 -9.37 2.76 -38.32
C ASN A 623 -8.10 2.44 -39.14
N PRO A 624 -7.61 1.17 -39.16
CA PRO A 624 -6.34 0.82 -39.77
C PRO A 624 -6.35 0.94 -41.30
N TRP A 625 -7.54 0.95 -41.92
CA TRP A 625 -7.73 1.14 -43.36
C TRP A 625 -7.21 2.49 -43.86
N LEU A 626 -7.09 3.50 -42.97
CA LEU A 626 -6.49 4.79 -43.28
C LEU A 626 -5.02 4.66 -43.71
N GLU A 627 -4.28 3.71 -43.13
CA GLU A 627 -2.87 3.49 -43.42
C GLU A 627 -2.64 2.60 -44.66
N GLN A 628 -3.62 1.77 -45.02
CA GLN A 628 -3.52 0.80 -46.13
C GLN A 628 -3.50 1.47 -47.52
N GLY A 629 -3.68 2.79 -47.58
CA GLY A 629 -3.48 3.61 -48.76
C GLY A 629 -4.75 3.91 -49.54
N SER A 630 -4.61 4.59 -50.67
CA SER A 630 -5.74 5.22 -51.38
C SER A 630 -6.83 4.25 -51.83
N TYR A 631 -6.52 2.97 -52.03
CA TYR A 631 -7.50 1.96 -52.41
C TYR A 631 -8.43 1.58 -51.25
N ALA A 632 -7.88 1.42 -50.05
CA ALA A 632 -8.66 1.13 -48.84
C ALA A 632 -9.61 2.30 -48.50
N ILE A 633 -9.12 3.54 -48.63
CA ILE A 633 -9.96 4.73 -48.42
C ILE A 633 -11.13 4.81 -49.43
N ARG A 634 -10.90 4.42 -50.69
CA ARG A 634 -11.95 4.39 -51.72
C ARG A 634 -12.95 3.25 -51.55
N SER A 635 -12.60 2.21 -50.80
CA SER A 635 -13.43 1.03 -50.54
C SER A 635 -14.02 0.99 -49.13
N ALA A 636 -13.72 1.99 -48.31
CA ALA A 636 -14.29 2.16 -46.97
C ALA A 636 -15.81 2.32 -47.04
N SER A 637 -16.49 1.77 -46.04
CA SER A 637 -17.94 1.92 -45.90
C SER A 637 -18.33 3.38 -45.66
N ASN A 638 -19.58 3.71 -46.00
CA ASN A 638 -20.09 5.06 -45.78
C ASN A 638 -20.00 5.47 -44.30
N ASP A 639 -20.28 4.54 -43.38
CA ASP A 639 -20.20 4.80 -41.94
C ASP A 639 -18.78 5.11 -41.48
N GLN A 640 -17.76 4.41 -41.99
CA GLN A 640 -16.35 4.70 -41.69
C GLN A 640 -15.91 6.09 -42.17
N ILE A 641 -16.37 6.50 -43.36
CA ILE A 641 -16.09 7.85 -43.88
C ILE A 641 -16.85 8.90 -43.06
N TYR A 642 -18.08 8.61 -42.64
CA TYR A 642 -18.90 9.52 -41.84
C TYR A 642 -18.43 9.63 -40.39
N GLU A 643 -17.77 8.63 -39.84
CA GLU A 643 -17.11 8.70 -38.53
C GLU A 643 -16.05 9.81 -38.50
N ILE A 644 -15.33 10.01 -39.61
CA ILE A 644 -14.26 11.01 -39.70
C ILE A 644 -14.83 12.40 -40.04
N PHE A 645 -15.75 12.46 -41.01
CA PHE A 645 -16.25 13.72 -41.57
C PHE A 645 -17.61 14.17 -40.99
N ASN A 646 -18.13 13.47 -39.97
CA ASN A 646 -19.39 13.80 -39.28
C ASN A 646 -20.59 14.03 -40.22
N ARG A 647 -20.72 13.24 -41.29
CA ARG A 647 -21.77 13.34 -42.34
C ARG A 647 -21.83 14.65 -43.14
N ASN A 648 -20.85 15.55 -43.00
CA ASN A 648 -20.91 16.92 -43.54
C ASN A 648 -20.37 17.13 -44.97
N ILE A 649 -20.04 16.06 -45.70
CA ILE A 649 -19.43 16.16 -47.04
C ILE A 649 -19.92 15.04 -47.98
N SER A 650 -19.98 15.35 -49.28
CA SER A 650 -20.21 14.34 -50.33
C SER A 650 -19.16 13.22 -50.25
N LEU A 651 -19.60 11.95 -50.23
CA LEU A 651 -18.74 10.77 -50.08
C LEU A 651 -17.51 10.77 -51.01
N SER A 652 -17.68 11.14 -52.28
CA SER A 652 -16.55 11.19 -53.23
C SER A 652 -15.54 12.29 -52.89
N LYS A 653 -16.01 13.46 -52.42
CA LYS A 653 -15.14 14.55 -51.96
C LYS A 653 -14.48 14.21 -50.62
N ALA A 654 -15.18 13.52 -49.73
CA ALA A 654 -14.67 13.03 -48.45
C ALA A 654 -13.48 12.09 -48.65
N GLN A 655 -13.65 11.10 -49.52
CA GLN A 655 -12.63 10.11 -49.84
C GLN A 655 -11.39 10.74 -50.49
N ASP A 656 -11.59 11.66 -51.44
CA ASP A 656 -10.47 12.35 -52.10
C ASP A 656 -9.73 13.29 -51.13
N SER A 657 -10.44 14.03 -50.28
CA SER A 657 -9.84 14.83 -49.20
C SER A 657 -9.05 13.97 -48.22
N LEU A 658 -9.63 12.87 -47.75
CA LEU A 658 -8.98 11.95 -46.81
C LEU A 658 -7.70 11.33 -47.40
N ILE A 659 -7.68 11.03 -48.70
CA ILE A 659 -6.48 10.56 -49.40
C ILE A 659 -5.37 11.63 -49.39
N VAL A 660 -5.71 12.91 -49.56
CA VAL A 660 -4.75 14.01 -49.52
C VAL A 660 -4.18 14.17 -48.10
N LEU A 661 -5.05 14.16 -47.09
CA LEU A 661 -4.65 14.28 -45.69
C LEU A 661 -3.78 13.11 -45.25
N MET A 662 -4.16 11.87 -45.57
CA MET A 662 -3.35 10.70 -45.24
C MET A 662 -2.00 10.67 -45.99
N LYS A 663 -1.89 11.31 -47.16
CA LYS A 663 -0.58 11.52 -47.82
C LYS A 663 0.27 12.54 -47.08
N GLU A 664 -0.33 13.60 -46.55
CA GLU A 664 0.36 14.57 -45.70
C GLU A 664 0.82 13.92 -44.40
N VAL A 665 -0.03 13.13 -43.74
CA VAL A 665 0.29 12.33 -42.55
C VAL A 665 1.52 11.46 -42.84
N LYS A 666 1.52 10.66 -43.91
CA LYS A 666 2.66 9.81 -44.28
C LYS A 666 3.93 10.61 -44.58
N LYS A 667 3.81 11.82 -45.15
CA LYS A 667 4.95 12.69 -45.43
C LYS A 667 5.56 13.27 -44.15
N LYS A 668 4.72 13.80 -43.25
CA LYS A 668 5.15 14.29 -41.93
C LYS A 668 5.73 13.15 -41.09
N GLN A 669 5.08 11.99 -41.08
CA GLN A 669 5.56 10.78 -40.42
C GLN A 669 6.96 10.39 -40.92
N ALA A 670 7.19 10.33 -42.23
CA ALA A 670 8.49 9.98 -42.79
C ALA A 670 9.59 11.03 -42.48
N ALA A 671 9.24 12.30 -42.32
CA ALA A 671 10.17 13.35 -41.89
C ALA A 671 10.50 13.23 -40.40
N ALA A 672 9.48 13.13 -39.55
CA ALA A 672 9.63 12.97 -38.10
C ALA A 672 10.35 11.65 -37.74
N TRP A 673 10.09 10.56 -38.49
CA TRP A 673 10.78 9.29 -38.29
C TRP A 673 12.28 9.37 -38.57
N LYS A 674 12.70 10.16 -39.58
CA LYS A 674 14.12 10.41 -39.85
C LYS A 674 14.81 11.19 -38.74
N GLU A 675 14.10 12.13 -38.10
CA GLU A 675 14.61 12.86 -36.94
C GLU A 675 14.72 11.93 -35.71
N ILE A 676 13.70 11.10 -35.47
CA ILE A 676 13.72 10.09 -34.39
C ILE A 676 14.86 9.07 -34.59
N GLU A 677 15.08 8.60 -35.82
CA GLU A 677 16.12 7.62 -36.14
C GLU A 677 17.53 8.21 -36.04
N ALA A 678 17.71 9.49 -36.37
CA ALA A 678 18.94 10.23 -36.10
C ALA A 678 19.22 10.38 -34.60
N ASP A 679 18.21 10.73 -33.80
CA ASP A 679 18.31 10.86 -32.33
C ASP A 679 18.56 9.52 -31.62
N ARG A 680 17.99 8.41 -32.12
CA ARG A 680 18.26 7.05 -31.60
C ARG A 680 19.74 6.66 -31.64
N THR A 681 20.53 7.31 -32.51
CA THR A 681 21.98 7.09 -32.62
C THR A 681 22.82 8.08 -31.81
N GLY A 682 22.21 9.07 -31.15
CA GLY A 682 22.91 10.22 -30.54
C GLY A 682 22.27 10.79 -29.26
N GLY A 683 22.37 10.09 -28.14
CA GLY A 683 22.23 10.66 -26.79
C GLY A 683 20.80 10.94 -26.28
N VAL A 684 20.70 11.36 -25.02
CA VAL A 684 19.45 11.70 -24.32
C VAL A 684 19.06 13.13 -24.70
N ASN A 685 17.83 13.36 -25.19
CA ASN A 685 17.33 14.69 -25.53
C ASN A 685 16.82 15.40 -24.26
N TRP A 686 17.54 16.42 -23.78
CA TRP A 686 17.23 17.18 -22.57
C TRP A 686 16.30 18.38 -22.82
N SER A 687 15.55 18.41 -23.93
CA SER A 687 14.60 19.49 -24.18
C SER A 687 13.48 19.48 -23.13
N LYS A 688 12.83 20.64 -22.93
CA LYS A 688 11.67 20.78 -22.03
C LYS A 688 10.55 19.78 -22.37
N GLU A 689 10.43 19.38 -23.64
CA GLU A 689 9.39 18.47 -24.09
C GLU A 689 9.63 17.03 -23.62
N HIS A 690 10.88 16.62 -23.37
CA HIS A 690 11.25 15.27 -22.94
C HIS A 690 11.55 15.17 -21.44
N LEU A 691 11.33 16.25 -20.68
CA LEU A 691 11.63 16.35 -19.25
C LEU A 691 10.35 16.16 -18.43
N ALA A 692 10.46 15.40 -17.33
CA ALA A 692 9.56 15.49 -16.20
C ALA A 692 10.33 15.86 -14.94
N ALA A 693 9.72 16.66 -14.07
CA ALA A 693 10.32 17.07 -12.81
C ALA A 693 9.26 17.22 -11.72
N ARG A 694 9.63 16.91 -10.47
CA ARG A 694 8.79 17.13 -9.30
C ARG A 694 9.63 17.68 -8.15
N LEU A 695 9.11 18.71 -7.48
CA LEU A 695 9.66 19.22 -6.23
C LEU A 695 8.58 19.09 -5.15
N SER A 696 8.96 18.53 -4.01
CA SER A 696 8.12 18.38 -2.82
C SER A 696 8.85 18.94 -1.61
N LEU A 697 8.13 19.70 -0.80
CA LEU A 697 8.60 20.35 0.41
C LEU A 697 7.70 19.90 1.57
N ASP A 698 8.29 19.18 2.51
CA ASP A 698 7.61 18.69 3.71
C ASP A 698 7.96 19.57 4.91
N TRP A 699 6.96 19.98 5.68
CA TRP A 699 7.15 20.74 6.91
C TRP A 699 6.30 20.16 8.04
N LYS A 700 6.98 19.58 9.03
CA LYS A 700 6.39 18.92 10.19
C LYS A 700 6.71 19.64 11.49
N LEU A 701 5.66 20.02 12.21
CA LEU A 701 5.64 20.56 13.57
C LEU A 701 4.63 19.75 14.39
N SER A 702 4.61 19.92 15.71
CA SER A 702 3.71 19.14 16.59
C SER A 702 2.21 19.32 16.31
N TRP A 703 1.81 20.44 15.71
CA TRP A 703 0.42 20.78 15.41
C TRP A 703 0.14 20.94 13.90
N LEU A 704 1.15 20.74 13.05
CA LEU A 704 1.10 21.00 11.60
C LEU A 704 1.96 19.98 10.86
N ASP A 705 1.39 19.21 9.95
CA ASP A 705 2.11 18.44 8.93
C ASP A 705 1.66 18.96 7.57
N LEU A 706 2.58 19.54 6.80
CA LEU A 706 2.25 20.21 5.57
C LEU A 706 3.23 19.82 4.45
N ASN A 707 2.69 19.37 3.32
CA ASN A 707 3.42 19.05 2.12
C ASN A 707 2.96 19.99 0.99
N PHE A 708 3.92 20.70 0.41
CA PHE A 708 3.73 21.43 -0.85
C PHE A 708 4.44 20.67 -1.95
N TYR A 709 3.82 20.53 -3.11
CA TYR A 709 4.53 19.99 -4.26
C TYR A 709 4.15 20.67 -5.58
N GLY A 710 5.08 20.63 -6.52
CA GLY A 710 4.89 21.03 -7.90
C GLY A 710 5.49 19.98 -8.83
N GLN A 711 4.80 19.68 -9.91
CA GLN A 711 5.18 18.67 -10.90
C GLN A 711 5.01 19.23 -12.32
N TYR A 712 5.96 18.88 -13.19
CA TYR A 712 6.01 19.24 -14.59
C TYR A 712 6.21 17.98 -15.43
N SER A 713 5.44 17.82 -16.50
CA SER A 713 5.62 16.77 -17.51
C SER A 713 5.60 17.40 -18.90
N GLY A 714 6.66 17.19 -19.67
CA GLY A 714 6.76 17.66 -21.05
C GLY A 714 5.84 16.93 -22.02
N LEU A 715 5.62 17.51 -23.21
CA LEU A 715 4.74 16.95 -24.25
C LEU A 715 5.20 15.58 -24.78
N ASN A 716 6.51 15.35 -24.84
CA ASN A 716 7.12 14.14 -25.38
C ASN A 716 7.73 13.24 -24.29
N TYR A 717 7.47 13.54 -23.02
CA TYR A 717 7.84 12.68 -21.90
C TYR A 717 6.78 11.59 -21.70
N MET A 718 7.24 10.36 -21.44
CA MET A 718 6.36 9.26 -21.07
C MET A 718 7.11 8.35 -20.09
N SER A 719 6.49 8.00 -18.97
CA SER A 719 7.03 7.01 -18.04
C SER A 719 6.71 5.58 -18.53
N PRO A 720 7.71 4.69 -18.65
CA PRO A 720 7.49 3.26 -18.88
C PRO A 720 6.55 2.65 -17.82
N GLY A 721 5.57 1.87 -18.27
CA GLY A 721 4.56 1.24 -17.40
C GLY A 721 3.43 2.17 -16.93
N ALA A 722 3.42 3.45 -17.33
CA ALA A 722 2.30 4.35 -17.02
C ALA A 722 1.07 4.02 -17.90
N ASN A 723 -0.08 3.81 -17.25
CA ASN A 723 -1.36 3.57 -17.93
C ASN A 723 -1.92 4.84 -18.62
N SER A 724 -1.39 6.02 -18.28
CA SER A 724 -1.89 7.30 -18.76
C SER A 724 -0.79 8.10 -19.46
N LEU A 725 -1.10 8.56 -20.66
CA LEU A 725 -0.24 9.37 -21.52
C LEU A 725 -0.31 10.86 -21.17
N LEU A 726 -0.46 11.24 -19.88
CA LEU A 726 -0.57 12.65 -19.46
C LEU A 726 0.70 13.42 -19.84
N GLN A 727 0.68 13.95 -21.06
CA GLN A 727 1.73 14.70 -21.72
C GLN A 727 1.42 16.18 -21.57
N ASN A 728 2.45 17.01 -21.44
CA ASN A 728 2.31 18.46 -21.34
C ASN A 728 1.46 18.93 -20.15
N SER A 729 1.73 18.44 -18.94
CA SER A 729 0.97 18.76 -17.72
C SER A 729 1.79 19.51 -16.66
N ARG A 730 1.09 20.32 -15.85
CA ARG A 730 1.62 20.99 -14.65
C ARG A 730 0.67 20.75 -13.51
N GLU A 731 1.17 20.23 -12.40
CA GLU A 731 0.37 19.94 -11.22
C GLU A 731 0.99 20.62 -10.00
N TYR A 732 0.16 21.26 -9.19
CA TYR A 732 0.56 21.88 -7.93
C TYR A 732 -0.39 21.45 -6.85
N GLY A 733 0.15 20.98 -5.73
CA GLY A 733 -0.66 20.50 -4.63
C GLY A 733 -0.19 20.96 -3.26
N VAL A 734 -1.16 21.03 -2.35
CA VAL A 734 -0.96 21.29 -0.92
C VAL A 734 -1.73 20.25 -0.13
N LEU A 735 -1.02 19.47 0.67
CA LEU A 735 -1.60 18.54 1.63
C LEU A 735 -1.24 19.04 3.03
N GLY A 736 -2.24 19.26 3.88
CA GLY A 736 -2.06 19.83 5.20
C GLY A 736 -2.89 19.09 6.25
N PHE A 737 -2.26 18.72 7.35
CA PHE A 737 -2.91 18.23 8.57
C PHE A 737 -2.60 19.19 9.71
N LEU A 738 -3.63 19.73 10.34
CA LEU A 738 -3.52 20.63 11.47
C LEU A 738 -4.23 20.04 12.68
N ASN A 739 -3.60 20.14 13.84
CA ASN A 739 -4.21 19.79 15.12
C ASN A 739 -4.19 21.03 16.04
N PRO A 740 -5.06 22.03 15.81
CA PRO A 740 -5.07 23.25 16.62
C PRO A 740 -5.29 22.97 18.11
N TRP A 741 -6.08 21.93 18.41
CA TRP A 741 -6.37 21.41 19.75
C TRP A 741 -6.47 19.88 19.73
N GLU A 742 -6.34 19.21 20.87
CA GLU A 742 -6.48 17.74 20.97
C GLU A 742 -7.85 17.22 20.49
N SER A 743 -8.88 18.06 20.59
CA SER A 743 -10.25 17.72 20.20
C SER A 743 -10.62 18.13 18.77
N TRP A 744 -9.71 18.72 17.99
CA TRP A 744 -10.01 19.21 16.64
C TRP A 744 -8.86 18.92 15.68
N GLN A 745 -9.16 18.15 14.65
CA GLN A 745 -8.24 17.83 13.56
C GLN A 745 -8.78 18.44 12.27
N ILE A 746 -7.91 19.07 11.50
CA ILE A 746 -8.24 19.64 10.18
C ILE A 746 -7.33 18.95 9.16
N SER A 747 -7.91 18.40 8.10
CA SER A 747 -7.15 18.05 6.90
C SER A 747 -7.57 18.96 5.75
N VAL A 748 -6.60 19.46 5.00
CA VAL A 748 -6.78 20.25 3.79
C VAL A 748 -6.00 19.56 2.69
N ASP A 749 -6.64 19.37 1.55
CA ASP A 749 -6.06 18.86 0.31
C ASP A 749 -6.48 19.82 -0.80
N TYR A 750 -5.52 20.29 -1.56
CA TYR A 750 -5.75 21.11 -2.74
C TYR A 750 -4.82 20.66 -3.86
N MET A 751 -5.36 20.48 -5.05
CA MET A 751 -4.64 20.20 -6.27
C MET A 751 -5.13 21.12 -7.39
N ALA A 752 -4.19 21.74 -8.10
CA ALA A 752 -4.41 22.40 -9.37
C ALA A 752 -3.67 21.66 -10.47
N LEU A 753 -4.36 21.30 -11.54
CA LEU A 753 -3.82 20.57 -12.69
C LEU A 753 -4.09 21.36 -13.98
N ALA A 754 -3.03 21.60 -14.74
CA ALA A 754 -3.05 22.24 -16.05
C ALA A 754 -2.52 21.24 -17.10
N GLU A 755 -3.41 20.69 -17.92
CA GLU A 755 -3.08 19.77 -19.01
C GLU A 755 -3.00 20.55 -20.33
N ASN A 756 -2.11 20.17 -21.23
CA ASN A 756 -1.92 20.78 -22.55
C ASN A 756 -1.52 22.27 -22.55
N ALA A 757 -0.92 22.82 -21.49
CA ALA A 757 -0.56 24.24 -21.50
C ALA A 757 0.41 24.60 -22.67
N SER A 758 0.09 25.68 -23.39
CA SER A 758 0.69 26.10 -24.67
C SER A 758 2.23 25.99 -24.74
N ALA A 759 2.72 25.48 -25.89
CA ALA A 759 4.14 25.33 -26.19
C ALA A 759 4.84 26.64 -26.63
N GLU A 760 4.06 27.67 -27.00
CA GLU A 760 4.55 28.83 -27.76
C GLU A 760 5.30 29.87 -26.94
N SER A 761 4.97 30.05 -25.65
CA SER A 761 5.69 31.00 -24.79
C SER A 761 6.75 30.29 -23.96
N SER A 762 8.02 30.64 -24.17
CA SER A 762 9.18 30.10 -23.43
C SER A 762 9.18 30.48 -21.94
N THR A 763 8.17 31.21 -21.47
CA THR A 763 8.12 31.84 -20.15
C THR A 763 6.98 31.37 -19.25
N ASN A 764 6.02 30.57 -19.75
CA ASN A 764 4.85 30.09 -18.98
C ASN A 764 5.25 29.06 -17.90
N PHE A 765 5.88 29.56 -16.83
CA PHE A 765 6.57 28.78 -15.81
C PHE A 765 5.59 28.03 -14.90
N PHE A 766 4.47 28.67 -14.54
CA PHE A 766 3.42 28.06 -13.73
C PHE A 766 2.41 27.28 -14.57
N GLY A 767 2.27 27.58 -15.86
CA GLY A 767 1.44 26.80 -16.76
C GLY A 767 -0.07 26.86 -16.50
N LEU A 768 -0.57 27.70 -15.58
CA LEU A 768 -1.99 27.70 -15.16
C LEU A 768 -2.91 28.47 -16.12
N TYR A 769 -2.36 29.38 -16.94
CA TYR A 769 -3.14 30.16 -17.92
C TYR A 769 -2.36 30.33 -19.23
N GLU A 770 -3.06 30.14 -20.35
CA GLU A 770 -2.49 30.28 -21.70
C GLU A 770 -2.20 31.73 -22.08
N GLY A 771 -1.25 31.93 -23.00
CA GLY A 771 -0.92 33.27 -23.50
C GLY A 771 -0.32 34.25 -22.48
N SER A 772 -0.15 33.82 -21.23
CA SER A 772 0.37 34.64 -20.15
C SER A 772 1.88 34.48 -19.99
N LEU A 773 2.54 35.52 -19.48
CA LEU A 773 4.00 35.51 -19.33
C LEU A 773 4.44 34.48 -18.30
N LEU A 774 3.82 34.45 -17.12
CA LEU A 774 4.18 33.57 -16.00
C LEU A 774 3.26 32.35 -15.86
N GLY A 775 2.07 32.34 -16.46
CA GLY A 775 1.08 31.28 -16.24
C GLY A 775 0.10 31.54 -15.12
N LEU A 776 -0.02 32.78 -14.61
CA LEU A 776 -0.82 33.09 -13.41
C LEU A 776 -2.08 33.93 -13.69
N ASP A 777 -2.14 34.61 -14.83
CA ASP A 777 -3.24 35.51 -15.20
C ASP A 777 -3.75 35.17 -16.61
N PRO A 778 -5.07 35.20 -16.87
CA PRO A 778 -5.62 34.94 -18.20
C PRO A 778 -5.28 36.05 -19.20
N ASN A 779 -5.08 35.69 -20.47
CA ASN A 779 -4.87 36.64 -21.57
C ASN A 779 -6.01 36.53 -22.59
N GLU A 780 -7.03 37.37 -22.45
CA GLU A 780 -8.23 37.36 -23.30
C GLU A 780 -7.93 37.51 -24.79
N ASP A 781 -6.92 38.33 -25.16
CA ASP A 781 -6.57 38.56 -26.56
C ASP A 781 -5.88 37.35 -27.19
N TRP A 782 -5.12 36.60 -26.39
CA TRP A 782 -4.55 35.34 -26.82
C TRP A 782 -5.64 34.27 -26.94
N GLU A 783 -6.52 34.15 -25.95
CA GLU A 783 -7.61 33.15 -25.96
C GLU A 783 -8.53 33.29 -27.17
N LYS A 784 -8.94 34.52 -27.50
CA LYS A 784 -9.80 34.83 -28.66
C LYS A 784 -9.14 34.46 -30.00
N LYS A 785 -7.82 34.63 -30.12
CA LYS A 785 -7.08 34.31 -31.35
C LYS A 785 -6.88 32.82 -31.55
N HIS A 786 -6.77 32.08 -30.45
CA HIS A 786 -6.41 30.67 -30.44
C HIS A 786 -7.60 29.79 -30.07
N ILE A 787 -8.83 30.30 -30.08
CA ILE A 787 -10.05 29.56 -29.65
C ILE A 787 -10.26 28.25 -30.42
N MET A 788 -9.81 28.24 -31.68
CA MET A 788 -9.89 27.07 -32.56
C MET A 788 -8.60 26.23 -32.55
N ASP A 789 -7.63 26.57 -31.70
CA ASP A 789 -6.39 25.80 -31.59
C ASP A 789 -6.66 24.42 -31.00
N GLU A 790 -5.85 23.48 -31.45
CA GLU A 790 -5.88 22.09 -30.99
C GLU A 790 -5.16 21.96 -29.64
N ASN A 791 -5.63 21.03 -28.80
CA ASN A 791 -5.03 20.74 -27.49
C ASN A 791 -4.88 21.98 -26.60
N ARG A 792 -5.99 22.70 -26.41
CA ARG A 792 -6.09 23.80 -25.45
C ARG A 792 -5.92 23.31 -24.02
N LEU A 793 -5.43 24.21 -23.18
CA LEU A 793 -5.31 24.05 -21.75
C LEU A 793 -6.61 23.57 -21.14
N ARG A 794 -6.56 22.39 -20.51
CA ARG A 794 -7.57 21.97 -19.56
C ARG A 794 -7.06 22.28 -18.17
N PHE A 795 -7.84 23.04 -17.42
CA PHE A 795 -7.49 23.47 -16.09
C PHE A 795 -8.48 22.89 -15.08
N SER A 796 -7.96 22.21 -14.07
CA SER A 796 -8.76 21.57 -13.04
C SER A 796 -8.29 21.96 -11.64
N HIS A 797 -9.24 22.12 -10.73
CA HIS A 797 -9.03 22.31 -9.31
C HIS A 797 -9.77 21.23 -8.54
N ASP A 798 -9.11 20.65 -7.55
CA ASP A 798 -9.72 19.79 -6.55
C ASP A 798 -9.33 20.32 -5.16
N PHE A 799 -10.32 20.59 -4.32
CA PHE A 799 -10.14 21.07 -2.96
C PHE A 799 -10.99 20.22 -2.02
N ASN A 800 -10.38 19.71 -0.96
CA ASN A 800 -11.07 18.99 0.10
C ASN A 800 -10.60 19.50 1.45
N MET A 801 -11.55 19.83 2.33
CA MET A 801 -11.29 20.17 3.71
C MET A 801 -12.17 19.31 4.61
N ASN A 802 -11.56 18.64 5.57
CA ASN A 802 -12.26 17.86 6.59
C ASN A 802 -11.91 18.39 7.98
N ASN A 803 -12.93 18.57 8.82
CA ASN A 803 -12.80 18.95 10.21
C ASN A 803 -13.37 17.83 11.06
N SER A 804 -12.55 17.19 11.88
CA SER A 804 -12.97 16.17 12.82
C SER A 804 -12.90 16.70 14.25
N PHE A 805 -13.99 16.58 14.99
CA PHE A 805 -14.15 17.08 16.35
C PHE A 805 -14.40 15.92 17.31
N ASN A 806 -13.48 15.68 18.24
CA ASN A 806 -13.66 14.76 19.37
C ASN A 806 -14.32 15.52 20.53
N LEU A 807 -15.64 15.67 20.50
CA LEU A 807 -16.40 16.46 21.48
C LEU A 807 -16.41 15.80 22.88
N SER A 808 -16.32 14.46 22.94
CA SER A 808 -16.13 13.68 24.17
C SER A 808 -15.65 12.26 23.84
N GLU A 809 -15.28 11.45 24.85
CA GLU A 809 -14.98 10.01 24.68
C GLU A 809 -16.09 9.21 23.99
N LYS A 810 -17.32 9.75 23.93
CA LYS A 810 -18.49 9.09 23.35
C LYS A 810 -18.98 9.72 22.07
N LEU A 811 -18.53 10.92 21.70
CA LEU A 811 -19.18 11.70 20.64
C LEU A 811 -18.14 12.36 19.76
N ASN A 812 -18.15 11.97 18.48
CA ASN A 812 -17.33 12.58 17.45
C ASN A 812 -18.23 13.21 16.39
N MET A 813 -17.75 14.28 15.78
CA MET A 813 -18.45 14.99 14.71
C MET A 813 -17.47 15.32 13.59
N ASP A 814 -17.90 15.15 12.35
CA ASP A 814 -17.12 15.47 11.16
C ASP A 814 -17.87 16.50 10.31
N LEU A 815 -17.14 17.48 9.79
CA LEU A 815 -17.63 18.47 8.83
C LEU A 815 -16.66 18.54 7.65
N SER A 816 -17.16 18.26 6.46
CA SER A 816 -16.34 18.24 5.25
C SER A 816 -16.92 19.15 4.17
N TYR A 817 -16.03 19.85 3.47
CA TYR A 817 -16.36 20.58 2.25
C TYR A 817 -15.39 20.17 1.15
N GLY A 818 -15.92 19.81 -0.01
CA GLY A 818 -15.18 19.49 -1.22
C GLY A 818 -15.61 20.39 -2.37
N PHE A 819 -14.69 20.73 -3.24
CA PHE A 819 -14.91 21.50 -4.45
C PHE A 819 -14.05 20.96 -5.58
N PHE A 820 -14.69 20.64 -6.70
CA PHE A 820 -14.01 20.27 -7.93
C PHE A 820 -14.45 21.22 -9.03
N LYS A 821 -13.53 21.72 -9.86
CA LYS A 821 -13.84 22.50 -11.06
C LYS A 821 -12.93 22.07 -12.20
N THR A 822 -13.46 21.96 -13.40
CA THR A 822 -12.71 21.79 -14.65
C THR A 822 -13.15 22.85 -15.65
N SER A 823 -12.21 23.37 -16.42
CA SER A 823 -12.48 24.28 -17.52
C SER A 823 -11.55 24.02 -18.70
N GLN A 824 -12.07 24.09 -19.93
CA GLN A 824 -11.29 23.87 -21.14
C GLN A 824 -11.97 24.51 -22.34
N ASN A 825 -11.20 25.17 -23.22
CA ASN A 825 -11.71 25.57 -24.53
C ASN A 825 -11.51 24.44 -25.54
N GLN A 826 -12.50 24.15 -26.37
CA GLN A 826 -12.44 23.08 -27.34
C GLN A 826 -12.82 23.63 -28.72
N PRO A 827 -12.10 23.25 -29.80
CA PRO A 827 -12.39 23.65 -31.17
C PRO A 827 -13.61 22.87 -31.72
N ARG A 828 -14.72 22.93 -31.00
CA ARG A 828 -15.95 22.22 -31.29
C ARG A 828 -16.96 23.13 -31.97
N THR A 829 -17.68 22.55 -32.92
CA THR A 829 -18.71 23.21 -33.72
C THR A 829 -20.02 22.43 -33.55
N LEU A 830 -21.09 23.13 -33.16
CA LEU A 830 -22.44 22.58 -33.13
C LEU A 830 -23.07 22.66 -34.51
N ASN A 831 -23.47 21.51 -35.07
CA ASN A 831 -24.02 21.41 -36.42
C ASN A 831 -25.45 20.88 -36.44
N ILE A 832 -26.21 21.27 -37.47
CA ILE A 832 -27.52 20.72 -37.79
C ILE A 832 -27.37 19.29 -38.32
N THR A 833 -27.98 18.33 -37.62
CA THR A 833 -27.93 16.90 -37.96
C THR A 833 -29.26 16.39 -38.55
N GLU A 834 -29.30 15.14 -39.04
CA GLU A 834 -30.54 14.53 -39.57
C GLU A 834 -31.66 14.40 -38.51
N LYS A 835 -31.32 14.37 -37.20
CA LYS A 835 -32.28 14.35 -36.08
C LYS A 835 -32.74 15.75 -35.64
N PHE A 836 -32.21 16.79 -36.24
CA PHE A 836 -32.47 18.17 -35.86
C PHE A 836 -33.96 18.58 -35.92
N PRO A 837 -34.78 18.12 -36.90
CA PRO A 837 -36.21 18.40 -36.90
C PRO A 837 -36.94 17.88 -35.66
N GLU A 838 -36.52 16.73 -35.10
CA GLU A 838 -37.08 16.17 -33.87
C GLU A 838 -36.67 16.99 -32.63
N LEU A 839 -35.44 17.50 -32.61
CA LEU A 839 -34.90 18.30 -31.50
C LEU A 839 -35.56 19.67 -31.37
N ILE A 840 -35.88 20.33 -32.49
CA ILE A 840 -36.61 21.61 -32.50
C ILE A 840 -37.99 21.46 -31.85
N LEU A 841 -38.67 20.31 -32.03
CA LEU A 841 -40.02 20.10 -31.49
C LEU A 841 -40.09 20.02 -29.98
N ILE A 842 -39.03 19.51 -29.35
CA ILE A 842 -38.95 19.33 -27.90
C ILE A 842 -38.28 20.52 -27.21
N ASP A 843 -37.66 21.42 -27.97
CA ASP A 843 -36.93 22.55 -27.42
C ASP A 843 -37.88 23.73 -27.06
N PRO A 844 -37.88 24.19 -25.79
CA PRO A 844 -38.76 25.27 -25.33
C PRO A 844 -38.58 26.58 -26.09
N TRP A 845 -37.43 26.83 -26.71
CA TRP A 845 -37.20 28.02 -27.51
C TRP A 845 -38.12 28.05 -28.75
N PHE A 846 -38.47 26.93 -29.35
CA PHE A 846 -39.38 26.94 -30.51
C PHE A 846 -40.86 26.90 -30.14
N ALA A 847 -41.18 26.83 -28.84
CA ALA A 847 -42.58 26.80 -28.38
C ALA A 847 -43.33 28.11 -28.72
N PRO A 848 -44.65 28.04 -29.00
CA PRO A 848 -45.46 29.22 -29.32
C PRO A 848 -45.40 30.32 -28.25
N ARG A 849 -45.03 31.54 -28.65
CA ARG A 849 -45.10 32.72 -27.77
C ARG A 849 -46.47 33.40 -27.86
N LYS A 850 -46.94 33.91 -26.71
CA LYS A 850 -48.17 34.71 -26.64
C LYS A 850 -48.07 35.91 -27.59
N ASP A 851 -49.09 36.11 -28.42
CA ASP A 851 -49.20 37.19 -29.42
C ASP A 851 -48.21 37.12 -30.61
N LYS A 852 -47.59 35.95 -30.87
CA LYS A 852 -46.74 35.69 -32.05
C LYS A 852 -47.40 34.71 -33.03
N LYS A 853 -46.98 34.76 -34.30
CA LYS A 853 -47.46 33.83 -35.33
C LYS A 853 -46.83 32.45 -35.12
N THR A 854 -47.59 31.40 -35.40
CA THR A 854 -47.12 30.01 -35.33
C THR A 854 -47.05 29.37 -36.72
N THR A 855 -46.25 28.33 -36.85
CA THR A 855 -46.18 27.42 -38.01
C THR A 855 -46.46 25.99 -37.57
N LYS A 856 -46.89 25.13 -38.49
CA LYS A 856 -47.19 23.72 -38.22
C LYS A 856 -46.11 22.81 -38.80
N TYR A 857 -45.60 21.90 -37.97
CA TYR A 857 -44.68 20.84 -38.37
C TYR A 857 -45.34 19.47 -38.14
N ILE A 858 -45.17 18.53 -39.06
CA ILE A 858 -45.72 17.17 -38.98
C ILE A 858 -44.57 16.17 -38.88
N ILE A 859 -44.48 15.46 -37.75
CA ILE A 859 -43.53 14.37 -37.52
C ILE A 859 -44.32 13.20 -36.90
N GLU A 860 -44.09 11.97 -37.37
CA GLU A 860 -44.81 10.76 -36.92
C GLU A 860 -46.35 10.91 -36.90
N GLU A 861 -46.93 11.55 -37.93
CA GLU A 861 -48.38 11.80 -38.07
C GLU A 861 -49.00 12.71 -36.98
N LYS A 862 -48.20 13.36 -36.13
CA LYS A 862 -48.67 14.37 -35.15
C LYS A 862 -48.34 15.78 -35.61
N GLU A 863 -49.30 16.70 -35.45
CA GLU A 863 -49.11 18.13 -35.70
C GLU A 863 -48.53 18.82 -34.45
N HIS A 864 -47.44 19.55 -34.64
CA HIS A 864 -46.80 20.38 -33.62
C HIS A 864 -46.83 21.85 -34.07
N GLU A 865 -47.23 22.76 -33.18
CA GLU A 865 -47.19 24.21 -33.43
C GLU A 865 -45.91 24.82 -32.85
N LEU A 866 -45.18 25.58 -33.68
CA LEU A 866 -43.93 26.25 -33.32
C LEU A 866 -44.01 27.77 -33.60
N ASP A 867 -43.16 28.57 -32.94
CA ASP A 867 -43.04 30.01 -33.18
C ASP A 867 -42.45 30.31 -34.57
N LEU A 868 -43.23 30.94 -35.44
CA LEU A 868 -42.85 31.19 -36.84
C LEU A 868 -41.66 32.16 -36.97
N ASP A 869 -41.57 33.17 -36.10
CA ASP A 869 -40.48 34.15 -36.17
C ASP A 869 -39.13 33.47 -35.87
N ARG A 870 -39.10 32.58 -34.87
CA ARG A 870 -37.90 31.82 -34.46
C ARG A 870 -37.48 30.75 -35.47
N VAL A 871 -38.45 30.07 -36.09
CA VAL A 871 -38.16 29.12 -37.19
C VAL A 871 -37.57 29.86 -38.40
N ASN A 872 -38.11 31.03 -38.77
CA ASN A 872 -37.57 31.83 -39.86
C ASN A 872 -36.18 32.39 -39.56
N GLU A 873 -35.90 32.78 -38.31
CA GLU A 873 -34.57 33.20 -37.86
C GLU A 873 -33.55 32.07 -38.07
N LEU A 874 -33.91 30.85 -37.65
CA LEU A 874 -33.09 29.65 -37.86
C LEU A 874 -32.86 29.36 -39.35
N GLU A 875 -33.90 29.35 -40.17
CA GLU A 875 -33.78 29.12 -41.62
C GLU A 875 -32.90 30.19 -42.30
N SER A 876 -33.01 31.45 -41.88
CA SER A 876 -32.16 32.54 -42.34
C SER A 876 -30.70 32.31 -41.94
N VAL A 877 -30.45 31.89 -40.71
CA VAL A 877 -29.10 31.56 -40.23
C VAL A 877 -28.51 30.40 -41.04
N ILE A 878 -29.28 29.35 -41.31
CA ILE A 878 -28.86 28.21 -42.13
C ILE A 878 -28.47 28.66 -43.54
N SER A 879 -29.27 29.53 -44.13
CA SER A 879 -28.99 30.05 -45.48
C SER A 879 -27.73 30.93 -45.55
N THR A 880 -27.34 31.56 -44.43
CA THR A 880 -26.24 32.53 -44.38
C THR A 880 -24.93 31.91 -43.88
N HIS A 881 -24.99 31.03 -42.88
CA HIS A 881 -23.83 30.47 -42.17
C HIS A 881 -23.65 28.96 -42.39
N GLY A 882 -24.52 28.32 -43.17
CA GLY A 882 -24.46 26.87 -43.42
C GLY A 882 -25.08 26.05 -42.29
N LEU A 883 -24.54 24.87 -42.02
CA LEU A 883 -25.09 23.96 -41.00
C LEU A 883 -24.55 24.23 -39.58
N ASP A 884 -23.62 25.18 -39.43
CA ASP A 884 -22.92 25.46 -38.18
C ASP A 884 -23.68 26.53 -37.38
N LEU A 885 -24.15 26.14 -36.20
CA LEU A 885 -24.99 26.97 -35.31
C LEU A 885 -24.21 27.64 -34.18
N ALA A 886 -23.09 27.03 -33.76
CA ALA A 886 -22.18 27.63 -32.79
C ALA A 886 -20.77 27.03 -32.91
N GLN A 887 -19.74 27.78 -32.52
CA GLN A 887 -18.34 27.35 -32.57
C GLN A 887 -17.57 27.80 -31.32
N GLY A 888 -16.50 27.07 -30.99
CA GLY A 888 -15.62 27.37 -29.86
C GLY A 888 -16.31 27.06 -28.52
N TYR A 889 -16.42 25.78 -28.19
CA TYR A 889 -17.05 25.33 -26.96
C TYR A 889 -16.12 25.58 -25.77
N ARG A 890 -16.60 26.32 -24.78
CA ARG A 890 -15.94 26.53 -23.50
C ARG A 890 -16.60 25.64 -22.46
N GLU A 891 -15.85 24.62 -22.03
CA GLU A 891 -16.21 23.76 -20.91
C GLU A 891 -16.00 24.52 -19.59
N ASP A 892 -17.02 24.58 -18.72
CA ASP A 892 -16.92 25.04 -17.33
C ASP A 892 -17.88 24.25 -16.44
N TYR A 893 -17.34 23.27 -15.73
CA TYR A 893 -18.08 22.33 -14.90
C TYR A 893 -17.53 22.31 -13.48
N HIS A 894 -18.41 22.35 -12.47
CA HIS A 894 -17.99 22.29 -11.08
C HIS A 894 -18.95 21.53 -10.16
N ILE A 895 -18.38 20.88 -9.16
CA ILE A 895 -19.08 20.12 -8.13
C ILE A 895 -18.73 20.65 -6.75
N HIS A 896 -19.74 20.91 -5.93
CA HIS A 896 -19.58 21.16 -4.50
C HIS A 896 -20.08 19.97 -3.69
N ARG A 897 -19.33 19.59 -2.66
CA ARG A 897 -19.71 18.54 -1.71
C ARG A 897 -19.71 19.12 -0.31
N ILE A 898 -20.83 19.01 0.40
CA ILE A 898 -20.97 19.44 1.79
C ILE A 898 -21.42 18.22 2.58
N ALA A 899 -20.65 17.81 3.58
CA ALA A 899 -20.96 16.65 4.40
C ALA A 899 -20.85 16.97 5.89
N ALA A 900 -21.75 16.38 6.67
CA ALA A 900 -21.70 16.40 8.12
C ALA A 900 -21.96 14.99 8.66
N GLY A 901 -21.18 14.58 9.64
CA GLY A 901 -21.28 13.27 10.28
C GLY A 901 -21.29 13.39 11.80
N ILE A 902 -22.03 12.52 12.47
CA ILE A 902 -21.97 12.35 13.91
C ILE A 902 -21.82 10.87 14.25
N GLN A 903 -20.90 10.56 15.15
CA GLN A 903 -20.63 9.21 15.63
C GLN A 903 -20.78 9.17 17.16
N TRP A 904 -21.65 8.27 17.63
CA TRP A 904 -21.92 8.09 19.06
C TRP A 904 -21.53 6.69 19.53
N HIS A 905 -20.68 6.64 20.56
CA HIS A 905 -20.22 5.43 21.22
C HIS A 905 -20.96 5.21 22.53
N LYS A 906 -21.57 4.02 22.68
CA LYS A 906 -22.21 3.60 23.94
C LYS A 906 -21.95 2.12 24.22
N LYS A 907 -20.95 1.84 25.07
CA LYS A 907 -20.51 0.48 25.45
C LYS A 907 -20.29 -0.42 24.22
N ASN A 908 -21.31 -1.20 23.88
CA ASN A 908 -21.31 -2.24 22.85
C ASN A 908 -21.87 -1.75 21.51
N PHE A 909 -22.22 -0.46 21.40
CA PHE A 909 -22.87 0.12 20.23
C PHE A 909 -22.08 1.32 19.70
N ILE A 910 -21.97 1.40 18.38
CA ILE A 910 -21.50 2.58 17.65
C ILE A 910 -22.57 2.96 16.66
N TRP A 911 -23.16 4.13 16.83
CA TRP A 911 -24.12 4.72 15.91
C TRP A 911 -23.42 5.76 15.06
N ARG A 912 -23.67 5.76 13.75
CA ARG A 912 -23.23 6.81 12.84
C ARG A 912 -24.43 7.33 12.05
N LEU A 913 -24.53 8.64 11.95
CA LEU A 913 -25.49 9.32 11.10
C LEU A 913 -24.74 10.40 10.33
N GLY A 914 -24.92 10.42 9.02
CA GLY A 914 -24.37 11.45 8.15
C GLY A 914 -25.45 12.08 7.28
N ALA A 915 -25.13 13.27 6.78
CA ALA A 915 -25.86 13.96 5.73
C ALA A 915 -24.84 14.52 4.75
N GLU A 916 -25.04 14.27 3.47
CA GLU A 916 -24.21 14.77 2.38
C GLU A 916 -25.09 15.43 1.33
N THR A 917 -24.70 16.63 0.90
CA THR A 917 -25.27 17.33 -0.24
C THR A 917 -24.20 17.51 -1.30
N ARG A 918 -24.50 17.08 -2.53
CA ARG A 918 -23.65 17.30 -3.70
C ARG A 918 -24.39 18.18 -4.70
N LEU A 919 -23.73 19.23 -5.17
CA LEU A 919 -24.26 20.18 -6.13
C LEU A 919 -23.39 20.11 -7.37
N SER A 920 -23.96 19.83 -8.53
CA SER A 920 -23.26 19.83 -9.83
C SER A 920 -23.83 20.95 -10.69
N PHE A 921 -22.94 21.79 -11.19
CA PHE A 921 -23.25 22.92 -12.03
C PHE A 921 -22.50 22.78 -13.36
N GLU A 922 -23.27 22.71 -14.44
CA GLU A 922 -22.79 22.75 -15.81
C GLU A 922 -23.05 24.14 -16.37
N SER A 923 -21.99 24.90 -16.60
CA SER A 923 -22.02 26.29 -17.08
C SER A 923 -21.27 26.48 -18.40
N SER A 924 -21.00 25.37 -19.10
CA SER A 924 -20.35 25.39 -20.40
C SER A 924 -21.19 26.13 -21.45
N ASP A 925 -20.52 26.79 -22.39
CA ASP A 925 -21.16 27.64 -23.40
C ASP A 925 -20.33 27.69 -24.70
N PHE A 926 -20.91 28.17 -25.79
CA PHE A 926 -20.18 28.44 -27.04
C PHE A 926 -19.79 29.91 -27.14
N GLU A 927 -18.58 30.25 -27.59
CA GLU A 927 -18.18 31.65 -27.71
C GLU A 927 -18.73 32.33 -28.98
N GLN A 928 -18.84 31.60 -30.09
CA GLN A 928 -19.37 32.11 -31.35
C GLN A 928 -20.76 31.54 -31.60
N LYS A 929 -21.79 32.39 -31.54
CA LYS A 929 -23.21 32.02 -31.62
C LYS A 929 -23.86 32.76 -32.79
N VAL A 930 -24.63 32.05 -33.63
CA VAL A 930 -25.34 32.68 -34.76
C VAL A 930 -26.81 32.99 -34.51
N LEU A 931 -27.39 32.49 -33.40
CA LEU A 931 -28.72 32.90 -32.91
C LEU A 931 -28.56 33.81 -31.68
N TYR A 932 -29.08 35.04 -31.76
CA TYR A 932 -28.84 36.07 -30.76
C TYR A 932 -29.73 35.95 -29.53
N ASP A 933 -31.01 35.60 -29.70
CA ASP A 933 -32.00 35.48 -28.63
C ASP A 933 -32.20 34.02 -28.15
N TYR A 934 -31.29 33.12 -28.54
CA TYR A 934 -31.31 31.70 -28.18
C TYR A 934 -30.56 31.45 -26.88
N ASP A 935 -31.16 30.66 -25.98
CA ASP A 935 -30.52 30.28 -24.71
C ASP A 935 -29.61 29.06 -24.94
N TRP A 936 -28.32 29.33 -25.08
CA TRP A 936 -27.31 28.31 -25.37
C TRP A 936 -26.95 27.44 -24.17
N GLN A 937 -27.39 27.81 -22.96
CA GLN A 937 -27.10 27.07 -21.73
C GLN A 937 -28.26 26.16 -21.33
N ASP A 938 -29.50 26.66 -21.43
CA ASP A 938 -30.67 25.94 -20.91
C ASP A 938 -31.54 25.22 -21.95
N SER A 939 -31.31 25.45 -23.23
CA SER A 939 -32.08 24.83 -24.31
C SER A 939 -31.84 23.32 -24.46
N THR A 940 -32.88 22.58 -24.81
CA THR A 940 -32.85 21.13 -25.01
C THR A 940 -31.94 20.72 -26.16
N LEU A 941 -31.88 21.53 -27.21
CA LEU A 941 -31.06 21.30 -28.39
C LEU A 941 -29.58 21.59 -28.13
N ALA A 942 -29.24 22.50 -27.20
CA ALA A 942 -27.88 22.59 -26.67
C ALA A 942 -27.56 21.42 -25.72
N LYS A 943 -28.52 21.06 -24.85
CA LYS A 943 -28.36 20.03 -23.82
C LYS A 943 -28.18 18.60 -24.36
N LEU A 944 -29.03 18.20 -25.28
CA LEU A 944 -28.98 16.88 -25.93
C LEU A 944 -27.93 16.78 -27.01
N ALA A 945 -27.47 17.92 -27.55
CA ALA A 945 -26.44 17.88 -28.56
C ALA A 945 -25.11 17.45 -27.99
N TRP A 946 -24.59 17.97 -26.85
CA TRP A 946 -23.18 17.70 -26.49
C TRP A 946 -22.67 17.94 -25.04
N PHE A 947 -23.46 18.16 -23.98
CA PHE A 947 -22.86 18.31 -22.63
C PHE A 947 -22.19 17.01 -22.16
N PRO A 948 -20.85 16.95 -22.05
CA PRO A 948 -20.11 15.73 -21.75
C PRO A 948 -20.32 15.26 -20.30
N HIS A 949 -20.67 16.18 -19.39
CA HIS A 949 -20.91 15.90 -17.96
C HIS A 949 -22.40 15.74 -17.61
N GLY A 950 -23.30 15.87 -18.59
CA GLY A 950 -24.75 15.83 -18.40
C GLY A 950 -25.34 17.12 -17.83
N ASN A 951 -26.61 17.06 -17.39
CA ASN A 951 -27.31 18.21 -16.82
C ASN A 951 -26.84 18.54 -15.40
N SER A 952 -26.97 19.81 -14.99
CA SER A 952 -26.84 20.22 -13.59
C SER A 952 -27.78 19.43 -12.68
N TRP A 953 -27.33 19.08 -11.47
CA TRP A 953 -28.12 18.31 -10.51
C TRP A 953 -27.80 18.63 -9.05
N VAL A 954 -28.78 18.39 -8.19
CA VAL A 954 -28.66 18.41 -6.74
C VAL A 954 -28.82 16.99 -6.22
N GLU A 955 -27.97 16.57 -5.29
CA GLU A 955 -28.07 15.25 -4.66
C GLU A 955 -28.00 15.34 -3.14
N TYR A 956 -28.89 14.60 -2.47
CA TYR A 956 -28.92 14.42 -1.03
C TYR A 956 -28.69 12.95 -0.68
N SER A 957 -27.84 12.68 0.29
CA SER A 957 -27.55 11.33 0.79
C SER A 957 -27.47 11.32 2.32
N TYR A 958 -28.06 10.30 2.96
CA TYR A 958 -28.14 10.23 4.43
C TYR A 958 -27.62 8.89 4.97
N PRO A 959 -26.30 8.65 4.93
CA PRO A 959 -25.73 7.39 5.39
C PRO A 959 -25.95 7.22 6.90
N MET A 960 -26.50 6.07 7.30
CA MET A 960 -26.67 5.70 8.69
C MET A 960 -26.14 4.28 8.92
N SER A 961 -25.47 4.06 10.06
CA SER A 961 -25.03 2.72 10.45
C SER A 961 -25.08 2.48 11.95
N LEU A 962 -25.25 1.20 12.28
CA LEU A 962 -25.28 0.67 13.64
C LEU A 962 -24.33 -0.52 13.72
N SER A 963 -23.22 -0.35 14.44
CA SER A 963 -22.35 -1.45 14.84
C SER A 963 -22.69 -1.91 16.25
N THR A 964 -22.86 -3.21 16.46
CA THR A 964 -23.15 -3.84 17.75
C THR A 964 -22.13 -4.95 18.03
N VAL A 965 -21.51 -4.93 19.20
CA VAL A 965 -20.56 -5.95 19.67
C VAL A 965 -20.98 -6.43 21.05
N VAL A 966 -21.66 -7.57 21.14
CA VAL A 966 -22.15 -8.12 22.41
C VAL A 966 -21.81 -9.60 22.49
N ALA A 967 -20.94 -9.98 23.44
CA ALA A 967 -20.66 -11.36 23.86
C ALA A 967 -20.89 -12.45 22.78
N GLY A 968 -20.05 -12.45 21.74
CA GLY A 968 -20.10 -13.44 20.65
C GLY A 968 -20.92 -13.02 19.42
N LEU A 969 -21.68 -11.93 19.47
CA LEU A 969 -22.35 -11.33 18.32
C LEU A 969 -21.63 -10.03 17.90
N THR A 970 -21.26 -9.97 16.64
CA THR A 970 -20.85 -8.73 15.94
C THR A 970 -21.84 -8.48 14.82
N ASN A 971 -22.43 -7.28 14.77
CA ASN A 971 -23.34 -6.88 13.71
C ASN A 971 -23.01 -5.47 13.22
N HIS A 972 -22.96 -5.27 11.92
CA HIS A 972 -22.81 -3.95 11.31
C HIS A 972 -23.91 -3.76 10.27
N LEU A 973 -24.95 -3.00 10.63
CA LEU A 973 -26.06 -2.64 9.75
C LEU A 973 -25.82 -1.24 9.19
N SER A 974 -26.00 -1.04 7.89
CA SER A 974 -25.96 0.27 7.25
C SER A 974 -27.11 0.46 6.27
N PHE A 975 -27.62 1.68 6.21
CA PHE A 975 -28.65 2.10 5.27
C PHE A 975 -28.28 3.48 4.72
N THR A 976 -28.38 3.66 3.41
CA THR A 976 -28.04 4.93 2.76
C THR A 976 -29.08 5.22 1.68
N PRO A 977 -30.09 6.05 1.97
CA PRO A 977 -30.96 6.60 0.94
C PRO A 977 -30.30 7.80 0.26
N ARG A 978 -30.55 7.95 -1.04
CA ARG A 978 -30.01 8.97 -1.93
C ARG A 978 -31.12 9.47 -2.87
N TRP A 979 -31.20 10.79 -3.05
CA TRP A 979 -32.09 11.44 -4.01
C TRP A 979 -31.28 12.40 -4.85
N ARG A 980 -31.43 12.34 -6.17
CA ARG A 980 -30.81 13.26 -7.13
C ARG A 980 -31.88 13.87 -8.01
N HIS A 981 -31.92 15.19 -8.05
CA HIS A 981 -32.84 15.96 -8.89
C HIS A 981 -32.03 16.69 -9.95
N PHE A 982 -32.45 16.57 -11.21
CA PHE A 982 -31.83 17.27 -12.33
C PHE A 982 -32.58 18.56 -12.61
N ASP A 983 -31.89 19.52 -13.23
CA ASP A 983 -32.49 20.80 -13.64
C ASP A 983 -33.48 20.65 -14.83
N THR A 984 -33.38 19.55 -15.58
CA THR A 984 -34.35 19.18 -16.62
C THR A 984 -35.71 18.81 -16.04
N GLN A 985 -36.79 19.31 -16.65
CA GLN A 985 -38.15 19.08 -16.13
C GLN A 985 -38.49 17.58 -16.04
N GLY A 986 -38.77 17.12 -14.82
CA GLY A 986 -39.31 15.78 -14.54
C GLY A 986 -38.28 14.65 -14.43
N GLU A 987 -36.98 14.94 -14.43
CA GLU A 987 -35.94 13.92 -14.21
C GLU A 987 -35.51 13.83 -12.74
N GLU A 988 -35.70 12.66 -12.13
CA GLU A 988 -35.31 12.37 -10.74
C GLU A 988 -34.69 10.96 -10.65
N GLU A 989 -33.66 10.81 -9.84
CA GLU A 989 -33.11 9.52 -9.43
C GLU A 989 -33.27 9.32 -7.92
N ARG A 990 -33.85 8.18 -7.54
CA ARG A 990 -33.93 7.72 -6.15
C ARG A 990 -33.14 6.43 -6.01
N GLU A 991 -32.35 6.33 -4.97
CA GLU A 991 -31.58 5.12 -4.70
C GLU A 991 -31.53 4.86 -3.21
N TRP A 992 -31.55 3.60 -2.81
CA TRP A 992 -31.23 3.21 -1.46
C TRP A 992 -30.37 1.95 -1.45
N ASN A 993 -29.46 1.91 -0.50
CA ASN A 993 -28.60 0.78 -0.23
C ASN A 993 -28.77 0.34 1.23
N LEU A 994 -29.04 -0.94 1.45
CA LEU A 994 -29.13 -1.57 2.76
C LEU A 994 -28.10 -2.69 2.81
N SER A 995 -27.21 -2.67 3.78
CA SER A 995 -26.25 -3.76 3.98
C SER A 995 -26.11 -4.16 5.43
N ASN A 996 -25.80 -5.41 5.68
CA ASN A 996 -25.56 -5.90 7.02
C ASN A 996 -24.53 -7.01 7.02
N ASN A 997 -23.60 -6.92 7.96
CA ASN A 997 -22.60 -7.95 8.23
C ASN A 997 -22.77 -8.43 9.67
N LEU A 998 -23.29 -9.64 9.83
CA LEU A 998 -23.53 -10.31 11.10
C LEU A 998 -22.58 -11.49 11.25
N GLU A 999 -21.93 -11.60 12.40
CA GLU A 999 -21.17 -12.78 12.81
C GLU A 999 -21.60 -13.17 14.23
N LEU A 1000 -22.02 -14.42 14.39
CA LEU A 1000 -22.41 -15.03 15.64
C LEU A 1000 -21.46 -16.19 15.96
N LYS A 1001 -20.66 -16.03 17.03
CA LYS A 1001 -19.84 -17.08 17.63
C LYS A 1001 -20.73 -18.01 18.45
N ILE A 1002 -21.11 -19.13 17.86
CA ILE A 1002 -21.98 -20.15 18.47
C ILE A 1002 -21.27 -20.81 19.66
N THR A 1003 -19.96 -21.05 19.53
CA THR A 1003 -19.12 -21.48 20.65
C THR A 1003 -17.84 -20.65 20.70
N PRO A 1004 -17.29 -20.34 21.88
CA PRO A 1004 -16.08 -19.51 22.01
C PRO A 1004 -14.83 -20.03 21.31
N ARG A 1005 -14.84 -21.30 20.86
CA ARG A 1005 -13.66 -21.98 20.29
C ARG A 1005 -13.89 -22.70 18.95
N TYR A 1006 -15.14 -23.00 18.52
CA TYR A 1006 -15.33 -24.02 17.47
C TYR A 1006 -16.23 -23.66 16.30
N THR A 1007 -17.16 -22.71 16.42
CA THR A 1007 -18.13 -22.46 15.33
C THR A 1007 -18.57 -21.01 15.28
N ALA A 1008 -18.50 -20.42 14.09
CA ALA A 1008 -19.06 -19.10 13.79
C ALA A 1008 -20.05 -19.22 12.63
N LEU A 1009 -21.19 -18.56 12.77
CA LEU A 1009 -22.15 -18.33 11.70
C LEU A 1009 -22.00 -16.88 11.25
N SER A 1010 -21.76 -16.67 9.97
CA SER A 1010 -21.76 -15.34 9.37
C SER A 1010 -22.90 -15.21 8.38
N ASP A 1011 -23.48 -14.02 8.35
CA ASP A 1011 -24.46 -13.61 7.37
C ASP A 1011 -24.07 -12.24 6.83
N LEU A 1012 -24.00 -12.13 5.52
CA LEU A 1012 -23.79 -10.89 4.81
C LEU A 1012 -24.96 -10.72 3.86
N TYR A 1013 -25.74 -9.65 4.04
CA TYR A 1013 -26.74 -9.26 3.08
C TYR A 1013 -26.47 -7.85 2.55
N TRP A 1014 -26.74 -7.67 1.26
CA TRP A 1014 -26.63 -6.39 0.57
C TRP A 1014 -27.79 -6.25 -0.41
N VAL A 1015 -28.49 -5.12 -0.33
CA VAL A 1015 -29.63 -4.81 -1.18
C VAL A 1015 -29.48 -3.39 -1.68
N ARG A 1016 -29.50 -3.23 -3.00
CA ARG A 1016 -29.48 -1.94 -3.66
C ARG A 1016 -30.67 -1.83 -4.58
N SER A 1017 -31.40 -0.73 -4.48
CA SER A 1017 -32.48 -0.40 -5.39
C SER A 1017 -32.26 1.00 -5.94
N LYS A 1018 -32.32 1.13 -7.26
CA LYS A 1018 -32.25 2.40 -7.98
C LYS A 1018 -33.53 2.56 -8.81
N GLN A 1019 -34.22 3.66 -8.62
CA GLN A 1019 -35.37 4.11 -9.40
C GLN A 1019 -34.97 5.37 -10.15
N LYS A 1020 -35.24 5.43 -11.46
CA LYS A 1020 -34.95 6.56 -12.32
C LYS A 1020 -36.23 6.97 -13.05
N TYR A 1021 -36.58 8.24 -12.94
CA TYR A 1021 -37.69 8.84 -13.67
C TYR A 1021 -37.10 9.67 -14.81
N GLN A 1022 -37.41 9.32 -16.06
CA GLN A 1022 -37.03 10.10 -17.23
C GLN A 1022 -38.24 10.31 -18.14
N GLN A 1023 -38.53 11.56 -18.51
CA GLN A 1023 -39.56 11.87 -19.51
C GLN A 1023 -40.92 11.18 -19.25
N LEU A 1024 -41.32 11.04 -17.97
CA LEU A 1024 -42.55 10.35 -17.50
C LEU A 1024 -42.52 8.82 -17.52
N GLU A 1025 -41.40 8.19 -17.91
CA GLU A 1025 -41.18 6.75 -17.77
C GLU A 1025 -40.40 6.43 -16.48
N GLU A 1026 -40.80 5.34 -15.81
CA GLU A 1026 -40.19 4.86 -14.57
C GLU A 1026 -39.35 3.60 -14.84
N PHE A 1027 -38.05 3.71 -14.58
CA PHE A 1027 -37.10 2.62 -14.66
C PHE A 1027 -36.67 2.20 -13.26
N GLU A 1028 -36.73 0.91 -12.97
CA GLU A 1028 -36.36 0.38 -11.66
C GLU A 1028 -35.37 -0.78 -11.81
N HIS A 1029 -34.22 -0.62 -11.16
CA HIS A 1029 -33.11 -1.56 -11.13
C HIS A 1029 -32.89 -2.00 -9.67
N GLN A 1030 -32.94 -3.31 -9.40
CA GLN A 1030 -32.76 -3.87 -8.06
C GLN A 1030 -31.75 -4.99 -8.06
N ASN A 1031 -30.77 -4.91 -7.15
CA ASN A 1031 -29.79 -5.94 -6.88
C ASN A 1031 -29.92 -6.41 -5.43
N LEU A 1032 -29.97 -7.72 -5.24
CA LEU A 1032 -30.02 -8.38 -3.94
C LEU A 1032 -28.93 -9.44 -3.91
N ASP A 1033 -28.02 -9.34 -2.95
CA ASP A 1033 -26.98 -10.32 -2.65
C ASP A 1033 -27.13 -10.81 -1.21
N LEU A 1034 -27.14 -12.13 -1.04
CA LEU A 1034 -27.24 -12.82 0.24
C LEU A 1034 -26.11 -13.84 0.34
N SER A 1035 -25.37 -13.84 1.43
CA SER A 1035 -24.28 -14.79 1.68
C SER A 1035 -24.36 -15.32 3.11
N LEU A 1036 -24.54 -16.64 3.23
CA LEU A 1036 -24.53 -17.36 4.49
C LEU A 1036 -23.24 -18.18 4.60
N GLY A 1037 -22.48 -17.98 5.67
CA GLY A 1037 -21.23 -18.68 5.97
C GLY A 1037 -21.29 -19.47 7.27
N LEU A 1038 -20.77 -20.69 7.27
CA LEU A 1038 -20.57 -21.50 8.47
C LEU A 1038 -19.10 -21.91 8.56
N ARG A 1039 -18.40 -21.45 9.60
CA ARG A 1039 -17.03 -21.88 9.92
C ARG A 1039 -17.05 -22.96 11.00
N VAL A 1040 -16.36 -24.06 10.75
CA VAL A 1040 -16.15 -25.17 11.70
C VAL A 1040 -14.66 -25.31 11.97
N ASN A 1041 -14.21 -25.00 13.19
CA ASN A 1041 -12.83 -25.20 13.61
C ASN A 1041 -12.65 -26.62 14.14
N TRP A 1042 -11.91 -27.45 13.42
CA TRP A 1042 -11.62 -28.83 13.79
C TRP A 1042 -10.44 -28.90 14.78
N LYS A 1043 -9.45 -28.03 14.60
CA LYS A 1043 -8.28 -27.82 15.46
C LYS A 1043 -7.96 -26.33 15.54
N TRP A 1044 -7.03 -25.95 16.43
CA TRP A 1044 -6.57 -24.56 16.53
C TRP A 1044 -5.94 -24.03 15.24
N ASN A 1045 -5.44 -24.93 14.38
CA ASN A 1045 -4.74 -24.62 13.14
C ASN A 1045 -5.40 -25.23 11.89
N PHE A 1046 -6.63 -25.72 12.00
CA PHE A 1046 -7.36 -26.31 10.87
C PHE A 1046 -8.86 -26.08 11.00
N TYR A 1047 -9.45 -25.43 10.00
CA TYR A 1047 -10.89 -25.16 9.94
C TYR A 1047 -11.43 -25.34 8.52
N SER A 1048 -12.74 -25.57 8.43
CA SER A 1048 -13.47 -25.58 7.16
C SER A 1048 -14.55 -24.51 7.14
N GLU A 1049 -14.81 -23.94 5.98
CA GLU A 1049 -15.89 -22.99 5.75
C GLU A 1049 -16.87 -23.53 4.71
N PHE A 1050 -18.16 -23.35 4.98
CA PHE A 1050 -19.24 -23.63 4.07
C PHE A 1050 -19.92 -22.31 3.74
N MET A 1051 -20.02 -21.97 2.46
CA MET A 1051 -20.59 -20.71 2.02
C MET A 1051 -21.71 -20.96 1.01
N LEU A 1052 -22.84 -20.29 1.20
CA LEU A 1052 -23.94 -20.23 0.25
C LEU A 1052 -24.17 -18.78 -0.12
N VAL A 1053 -24.04 -18.45 -1.40
CA VAL A 1053 -24.30 -17.12 -1.93
C VAL A 1053 -25.47 -17.18 -2.89
N GLY A 1054 -26.40 -16.24 -2.80
CA GLY A 1054 -27.50 -16.08 -3.72
C GLY A 1054 -27.61 -14.63 -4.15
N SER A 1055 -27.71 -14.41 -5.47
CA SER A 1055 -27.90 -13.08 -6.02
C SER A 1055 -29.15 -13.02 -6.90
N ARG A 1056 -29.79 -11.86 -6.93
CA ARG A 1056 -30.89 -11.54 -7.84
C ARG A 1056 -30.70 -10.13 -8.37
N VAL A 1057 -30.66 -10.01 -9.68
CA VAL A 1057 -30.61 -8.74 -10.41
C VAL A 1057 -31.90 -8.60 -11.22
N TRP A 1058 -32.55 -7.44 -11.09
CA TRP A 1058 -33.81 -7.12 -11.73
C TRP A 1058 -33.74 -5.74 -12.40
N HIS A 1059 -34.26 -5.63 -13.62
CA HIS A 1059 -34.30 -4.41 -14.42
C HIS A 1059 -35.69 -4.31 -15.07
N SER A 1060 -36.40 -3.20 -14.92
CA SER A 1060 -37.76 -3.05 -15.48
C SER A 1060 -37.80 -2.90 -17.00
N ASP A 1061 -36.74 -2.35 -17.59
CA ASP A 1061 -36.59 -1.99 -19.02
C ASP A 1061 -35.91 -3.06 -19.86
N ASN A 1062 -34.98 -3.82 -19.28
CA ASN A 1062 -34.17 -4.78 -20.03
C ASN A 1062 -34.22 -6.19 -19.41
N PRO A 1063 -35.16 -7.05 -19.86
CA PRO A 1063 -35.29 -8.42 -19.40
C PRO A 1063 -34.05 -9.30 -19.63
N GLN A 1064 -33.15 -8.91 -20.54
CA GLN A 1064 -31.92 -9.67 -20.84
C GLN A 1064 -30.87 -9.49 -19.76
N ASN A 1065 -30.90 -8.37 -19.03
CA ASN A 1065 -30.01 -8.05 -17.94
C ASN A 1065 -30.49 -8.62 -16.59
N GLU A 1066 -31.60 -9.35 -16.57
CA GLU A 1066 -32.14 -10.00 -15.36
C GLU A 1066 -31.59 -11.42 -15.19
N TYR A 1067 -31.03 -11.70 -14.02
CA TYR A 1067 -30.62 -13.04 -13.65
C TYR A 1067 -30.77 -13.30 -12.15
N ARG A 1068 -30.81 -14.59 -11.82
CA ARG A 1068 -30.62 -15.09 -10.45
C ARG A 1068 -29.42 -16.00 -10.46
N SER A 1069 -28.56 -15.90 -9.47
CA SER A 1069 -27.45 -16.83 -9.30
C SER A 1069 -27.47 -17.46 -7.91
N GLY A 1070 -26.89 -18.64 -7.83
CA GLY A 1070 -26.62 -19.34 -6.58
C GLY A 1070 -25.26 -19.99 -6.65
N LEU A 1071 -24.48 -19.85 -5.59
CA LEU A 1071 -23.16 -20.43 -5.44
C LEU A 1071 -23.10 -21.17 -4.11
N ALA A 1072 -22.54 -22.37 -4.12
CA ALA A 1072 -22.20 -23.12 -2.93
C ALA A 1072 -20.71 -23.44 -2.97
N LYS A 1073 -19.98 -23.15 -1.89
CA LYS A 1073 -18.54 -23.38 -1.76
C LYS A 1073 -18.23 -24.07 -0.43
N ILE A 1074 -17.25 -24.96 -0.48
CA ILE A 1074 -16.58 -25.53 0.69
C ILE A 1074 -15.10 -25.21 0.57
N SER A 1075 -14.49 -24.70 1.63
CA SER A 1075 -13.04 -24.47 1.71
C SER A 1075 -12.46 -25.04 2.99
N PHE A 1076 -11.20 -25.42 2.92
CA PHE A 1076 -10.39 -25.95 4.01
C PHE A 1076 -9.18 -25.06 4.17
N HIS A 1077 -8.82 -24.77 5.42
CA HIS A 1077 -7.78 -23.82 5.75
C HIS A 1077 -6.87 -24.44 6.81
N HIS A 1078 -5.58 -24.51 6.51
CA HIS A 1078 -4.55 -24.94 7.43
C HIS A 1078 -3.65 -23.75 7.77
N ILE A 1079 -3.40 -23.54 9.05
CA ILE A 1079 -2.48 -22.54 9.58
C ILE A 1079 -1.29 -23.31 10.16
N PHE A 1080 -0.07 -22.81 10.01
CA PHE A 1080 1.11 -23.39 10.63
C PHE A 1080 2.03 -22.30 11.15
#